data_AF-A0A3M7L438-F1
#
_entry.id   AF-A0A3M7L438-F1
#
_cell.length_a   1.000
_cell.length_b   1.000
_cell.length_c   1.000
_cell.angle_alpha   90.00
_cell.angle_beta   90.00
_cell.angle_gamma   90.00
#
_symmetry.space_group_name_H-M   'P 1'
#
loop_
_entity.id
_entity.type
_entity.pdbx_description
1 polymer ?
#
loop_
_entity_poly.entity_id
_entity_poly.type
_entity_poly.pdbx_seq_one_letter_code
_entity_poly.pdbx_strand_id
1 'polypeptide(L)'
;EGVLSGTSPSDTVRAWLSSLDSALRARDAVTAASLFEEEGLWRDLVCMTWNLKTCEGRGEIAAMLGACLDQASPRDWTLEGEATAASSPVTGDTVEGWIRFRTAALECKGYLRLRAGRAWTLLTAAQGLVDFPEPSGANRPMGAEHGARRNRTTWLDERQREARELGRSVQPYAVIVGGGQGALALAARLRQARVPTIVLERNARPGDSWRRRYKPLCLHDPVWYDHLPYLPFPDTWPVFTPKDKIGDWLEMYAKVMEINYWASTTCKKAEWDEAAQEWAVHVTRVGEDGAAEDITLRPKQLIMATGMSGRPSMPIIPGAETFQGDYHHSSQHPGAEPYCGKDCVILGSNNSAHDIAADLWENGAKSVTIVQRSSTHVIRSQTFTDLITGPLYSEEAMKAGITTEKADMLFASIPYKVLPAIHRAVNEVVKERDADFYAALRAKGFLLDFGDDDSGLFLKYLRRGSGYYIDVGASGLVLSGEVSLRSGVSIARVNPRSVTLTDGSELPADLVVLATGFGSMNGWAEELISKDVADRVGRCWGLGSGTTKDPGPWEGELRNMWKPTAVPALWFHGGNLHQSRHYSKYLALQIKARYEGLPTPVYGQAKVPDWAHSKLERRANKAVLFLQQLTTIQQTGEGLKVPTMPKSAVVSAEGIAIKYKSKYGALLTRTTERGFVIRKLTGPGGEIRWSAPVFLQGSAMGAGLSGGYRKSRTCIALANDQAVQSALRSQSEFGPCVHFLLDMNGTRIKRAHFDSSDQASQTAVSQDRHGGMTAKYYQVDAAMVDISVEGGSTYVDKDFNAAVYGQGVTAEGILSGEVPPPAEFQLLYTVLQQFVDETPSPVVKRELGASGHGARSIRSVRSINMKSSPEEGTALPGVALQRRTSATPSVAGIKE
;
A
#
# COMPACT_ATOMS: atom_id res chain seq x y z
N GLU A 1 -52.31 -30.48 17.33
CA GLU A 1 -51.68 -30.01 16.07
C GLU A 1 -51.25 -28.55 16.19
N GLY A 2 -50.57 -27.99 15.18
CA GLY A 2 -50.06 -26.61 15.21
C GLY A 2 -48.77 -26.42 14.42
N VAL A 3 -48.75 -26.81 13.14
CA VAL A 3 -47.56 -26.70 12.29
C VAL A 3 -47.39 -25.25 11.84
N LEU A 4 -46.47 -24.52 12.50
CA LEU A 4 -45.89 -23.31 11.93
C LEU A 4 -44.67 -23.71 11.10
N SER A 5 -44.87 -23.82 9.78
CA SER A 5 -43.85 -24.25 8.82
C SER A 5 -42.82 -23.13 8.55
N GLY A 6 -41.91 -22.92 9.49
CA GLY A 6 -40.66 -22.19 9.20
C GLY A 6 -39.78 -23.04 8.28
N THR A 7 -39.41 -22.51 7.12
CA THR A 7 -38.37 -23.12 6.26
C THR A 7 -37.06 -23.23 7.03
N SER A 8 -36.37 -24.37 6.95
CA SER A 8 -35.10 -24.52 7.66
C SER A 8 -34.02 -23.60 7.06
N PRO A 9 -32.92 -23.33 7.79
CA PRO A 9 -31.75 -22.65 7.22
C PRO A 9 -31.26 -23.33 5.94
N SER A 10 -31.26 -24.67 5.91
CA SER A 10 -30.87 -25.47 4.75
C SER A 10 -31.81 -25.31 3.55
N ASP A 11 -33.13 -25.24 3.78
CA ASP A 11 -34.12 -24.99 2.71
C ASP A 11 -33.97 -23.57 2.15
N THR A 12 -33.71 -22.60 3.04
CA THR A 12 -33.52 -21.19 2.69
C THR A 12 -32.31 -21.02 1.75
N VAL A 13 -31.19 -21.68 2.06
CA VAL A 13 -30.00 -21.69 1.17
C VAL A 13 -30.25 -22.45 -0.12
N ARG A 14 -30.91 -23.63 -0.08
CA ARG A 14 -31.24 -24.42 -1.28
C ARG A 14 -32.15 -23.66 -2.25
N ALA A 15 -33.15 -22.94 -1.73
CA ALA A 15 -34.03 -22.09 -2.51
C ALA A 15 -33.26 -20.94 -3.19
N TRP A 16 -32.42 -20.23 -2.43
CA TRP A 16 -31.60 -19.13 -2.95
C TRP A 16 -30.62 -19.60 -4.04
N LEU A 17 -29.94 -20.74 -3.83
CA LEU A 17 -29.02 -21.33 -4.82
C LEU A 17 -29.75 -21.78 -6.10
N SER A 18 -30.99 -22.30 -5.99
CA SER A 18 -31.82 -22.66 -7.14
C SER A 18 -32.19 -21.43 -7.98
N SER A 19 -32.56 -20.31 -7.34
CA SER A 19 -32.80 -19.04 -8.01
C SER A 19 -31.52 -18.49 -8.67
N LEU A 20 -30.36 -18.61 -8.01
CA LEU A 20 -29.09 -18.19 -8.58
C LEU A 20 -28.72 -19.03 -9.82
N ASP A 21 -28.69 -20.36 -9.71
CA ASP A 21 -28.35 -21.26 -10.82
C ASP A 21 -29.28 -21.03 -12.03
N SER A 22 -30.57 -20.82 -11.78
CA SER A 22 -31.55 -20.46 -12.82
C SER A 22 -31.19 -19.17 -13.56
N ALA A 23 -30.86 -18.09 -12.83
CA ALA A 23 -30.51 -16.80 -13.43
C ALA A 23 -29.15 -16.85 -14.18
N LEU A 24 -28.15 -17.52 -13.61
CA LEU A 24 -26.81 -17.67 -14.23
C LEU A 24 -26.86 -18.54 -15.50
N ARG A 25 -27.69 -19.61 -15.53
CA ARG A 25 -27.97 -20.40 -16.74
C ARG A 25 -28.73 -19.59 -17.79
N ALA A 26 -29.67 -18.74 -17.38
CA ALA A 26 -30.43 -17.84 -18.26
C ALA A 26 -29.63 -16.62 -18.77
N ARG A 27 -28.38 -16.44 -18.34
CA ARG A 27 -27.53 -15.25 -18.59
C ARG A 27 -28.08 -13.93 -18.04
N ASP A 28 -29.05 -13.98 -17.15
CA ASP A 28 -29.63 -12.80 -16.53
C ASP A 28 -28.80 -12.33 -15.34
N ALA A 29 -27.78 -11.53 -15.65
CA ALA A 29 -26.92 -10.87 -14.67
C ALA A 29 -27.68 -9.90 -13.74
N VAL A 30 -28.82 -9.35 -14.17
CA VAL A 30 -29.61 -8.39 -13.39
C VAL A 30 -30.47 -9.13 -12.36
N THR A 31 -31.19 -10.19 -12.78
CA THR A 31 -31.92 -11.06 -11.85
C THR A 31 -30.96 -11.74 -10.88
N ALA A 32 -29.80 -12.25 -11.34
CA ALA A 32 -28.79 -12.83 -10.45
C ALA A 32 -28.27 -11.82 -9.41
N ALA A 33 -28.01 -10.56 -9.79
CA ALA A 33 -27.62 -9.51 -8.86
C ALA A 33 -28.77 -9.12 -7.89
N SER A 34 -30.03 -9.21 -8.31
CA SER A 34 -31.19 -8.87 -7.46
C SER A 34 -31.33 -9.77 -6.22
N LEU A 35 -30.76 -10.98 -6.26
CA LEU A 35 -30.71 -11.94 -5.16
C LEU A 35 -29.80 -11.51 -3.99
N PHE A 36 -28.97 -10.49 -4.20
CA PHE A 36 -28.12 -9.87 -3.17
C PHE A 36 -28.83 -8.73 -2.45
N GLU A 37 -28.34 -8.35 -1.27
CA GLU A 37 -28.62 -7.02 -0.69
C GLU A 37 -28.16 -5.90 -1.65
N GLU A 38 -28.61 -4.66 -1.45
CA GLU A 38 -28.23 -3.53 -2.31
C GLU A 38 -26.71 -3.27 -2.28
N GLU A 39 -26.16 -3.23 -1.06
CA GLU A 39 -24.72 -3.25 -0.73
C GLU A 39 -24.16 -4.69 -0.58
N GLY A 40 -24.84 -5.70 -1.14
CA GLY A 40 -24.40 -7.09 -1.08
C GLY A 40 -23.07 -7.32 -1.80
N LEU A 41 -22.23 -8.20 -1.27
CA LEU A 41 -20.83 -8.35 -1.69
C LEU A 41 -20.56 -9.74 -2.27
N TRP A 42 -19.95 -9.80 -3.46
CA TRP A 42 -19.48 -11.05 -4.05
C TRP A 42 -17.95 -11.02 -4.14
N ARG A 43 -17.26 -11.87 -3.36
CA ARG A 43 -15.82 -12.06 -3.41
C ARG A 43 -15.48 -13.28 -4.27
N ASP A 44 -14.93 -13.06 -5.46
CA ASP A 44 -14.49 -14.12 -6.37
C ASP A 44 -12.97 -14.32 -6.29
N LEU A 45 -12.58 -15.56 -5.99
CA LEU A 45 -11.21 -16.06 -6.04
C LEU A 45 -11.11 -17.04 -7.23
N VAL A 46 -10.90 -16.45 -8.41
CA VAL A 46 -10.64 -17.07 -9.72
C VAL A 46 -11.82 -17.73 -10.43
N CYS A 47 -12.94 -18.08 -9.78
CA CYS A 47 -13.99 -18.90 -10.42
C CYS A 47 -14.63 -18.25 -11.66
N MET A 48 -15.05 -16.99 -11.56
CA MET A 48 -15.69 -16.28 -12.67
C MET A 48 -14.70 -15.37 -13.40
N THR A 49 -13.81 -14.74 -12.64
CA THR A 49 -13.05 -13.55 -13.07
C THR A 49 -11.63 -13.82 -13.57
N TRP A 50 -11.10 -15.04 -13.35
CA TRP A 50 -9.66 -15.35 -13.40
C TRP A 50 -8.77 -14.32 -12.68
N ASN A 51 -9.31 -13.73 -11.62
CA ASN A 51 -8.71 -12.67 -10.82
C ASN A 51 -9.00 -12.96 -9.33
N LEU A 52 -8.50 -12.11 -8.43
CA LEU A 52 -9.03 -11.97 -7.08
C LEU A 52 -9.74 -10.62 -7.05
N LYS A 53 -11.08 -10.64 -6.94
CA LYS A 53 -11.92 -9.43 -7.00
C LYS A 53 -13.14 -9.57 -6.09
N THR A 54 -13.26 -8.67 -5.11
CA THR A 54 -14.54 -8.36 -4.46
C THR A 54 -15.32 -7.38 -5.33
N CYS A 55 -16.52 -7.76 -5.75
CA CYS A 55 -17.51 -6.88 -6.37
C CYS A 55 -18.45 -6.32 -5.29
N GLU A 56 -18.64 -5.01 -5.28
CA GLU A 56 -19.39 -4.31 -4.23
C GLU A 56 -20.75 -3.80 -4.74
N GLY A 57 -21.82 -4.29 -4.13
CA GLY A 57 -23.18 -3.93 -4.48
C GLY A 57 -23.66 -4.54 -5.80
N ARG A 58 -24.99 -4.48 -6.01
CA ARG A 58 -25.66 -5.11 -7.16
C ARG A 58 -25.11 -4.65 -8.51
N GLY A 59 -24.66 -3.40 -8.63
CA GLY A 59 -24.11 -2.84 -9.87
C GLY A 59 -22.81 -3.50 -10.32
N GLU A 60 -21.83 -3.65 -9.42
CA GLU A 60 -20.58 -4.35 -9.76
C GLU A 60 -20.80 -5.84 -9.99
N ILE A 61 -21.73 -6.46 -9.26
CA ILE A 61 -22.08 -7.88 -9.43
C ILE A 61 -22.70 -8.11 -10.81
N ALA A 62 -23.68 -7.30 -11.23
CA ALA A 62 -24.28 -7.41 -12.56
C ALA A 62 -23.25 -7.15 -13.68
N ALA A 63 -22.34 -6.18 -13.50
CA ALA A 63 -21.27 -5.90 -14.47
C ALA A 63 -20.26 -7.06 -14.58
N MET A 64 -19.89 -7.69 -13.46
CA MET A 64 -19.02 -8.86 -13.42
C MET A 64 -19.67 -10.06 -14.12
N LEU A 65 -20.93 -10.36 -13.76
CA LEU A 65 -21.68 -11.45 -14.36
C LEU A 65 -21.89 -11.25 -15.86
N GLY A 66 -22.28 -10.05 -16.30
CA GLY A 66 -22.44 -9.73 -17.72
C GLY A 66 -21.16 -9.82 -18.54
N ALA A 67 -19.99 -9.62 -17.92
CA ALA A 67 -18.69 -9.78 -18.57
C ALA A 67 -18.13 -11.21 -18.53
N CYS A 68 -18.52 -12.03 -17.54
CA CYS A 68 -17.90 -13.33 -17.29
C CYS A 68 -18.77 -14.54 -17.64
N LEU A 69 -20.11 -14.40 -17.64
CA LEU A 69 -21.03 -15.55 -17.59
C LEU A 69 -20.92 -16.53 -18.77
N ASP A 70 -20.71 -16.04 -19.99
CA ASP A 70 -20.62 -16.93 -21.16
C ASP A 70 -19.44 -17.88 -21.07
N GLN A 71 -18.27 -17.35 -20.75
CA GLN A 71 -17.06 -18.15 -20.63
C GLN A 71 -16.98 -18.92 -19.30
N ALA A 72 -17.42 -18.32 -18.19
CA ALA A 72 -17.44 -19.01 -16.91
C ALA A 72 -18.47 -20.15 -16.90
N SER A 73 -19.63 -19.99 -17.53
CA SER A 73 -20.73 -20.98 -17.58
C SER A 73 -20.93 -21.75 -16.25
N PRO A 74 -21.12 -21.03 -15.12
CA PRO A 74 -21.27 -21.64 -13.80
C PRO A 74 -22.59 -22.41 -13.70
N ARG A 75 -22.54 -23.55 -13.01
CA ARG A 75 -23.65 -24.50 -12.91
C ARG A 75 -23.52 -25.41 -11.68
N ASP A 76 -24.61 -26.14 -11.43
CA ASP A 76 -24.67 -27.27 -10.49
C ASP A 76 -24.41 -26.84 -9.03
N TRP A 77 -24.99 -25.70 -8.66
CA TRP A 77 -24.88 -25.08 -7.34
C TRP A 77 -25.61 -25.90 -6.27
N THR A 78 -24.89 -26.31 -5.23
CA THR A 78 -25.36 -27.21 -4.18
C THR A 78 -24.84 -26.81 -2.79
N LEU A 79 -25.64 -27.08 -1.75
CA LEU A 79 -25.25 -26.95 -0.34
C LEU A 79 -24.39 -28.15 0.08
N GLU A 80 -23.22 -27.90 0.66
CA GLU A 80 -22.30 -28.93 1.18
C GLU A 80 -22.48 -29.10 2.69
N GLY A 81 -23.23 -30.12 3.08
CA GLY A 81 -23.65 -30.33 4.46
C GLY A 81 -24.96 -29.61 4.79
N GLU A 82 -25.02 -29.00 5.97
CA GLU A 82 -26.17 -28.24 6.48
C GLU A 82 -25.84 -26.75 6.58
N ALA A 83 -26.86 -25.90 6.46
CA ALA A 83 -26.74 -24.46 6.72
C ALA A 83 -27.12 -24.16 8.18
N THR A 84 -26.50 -23.14 8.75
CA THR A 84 -26.64 -22.74 10.17
C THR A 84 -27.19 -21.33 10.29
N ALA A 85 -28.08 -21.10 11.24
CA ALA A 85 -28.41 -19.73 11.66
C ALA A 85 -27.33 -19.22 12.62
N ALA A 86 -26.86 -17.98 12.41
CA ALA A 86 -25.87 -17.31 13.25
C ALA A 86 -26.30 -15.85 13.51
N SER A 87 -26.09 -15.37 14.73
CA SER A 87 -26.39 -14.00 15.15
C SER A 87 -25.17 -13.35 15.77
N SER A 88 -24.96 -12.06 15.50
CA SER A 88 -23.84 -11.29 16.04
C SER A 88 -24.19 -9.79 16.08
N PRO A 89 -23.77 -9.05 17.13
CA PRO A 89 -23.97 -7.60 17.23
C PRO A 89 -23.39 -6.80 16.04
N VAL A 90 -22.42 -7.35 15.30
CA VAL A 90 -21.77 -6.67 14.17
C VAL A 90 -22.34 -7.11 12.82
N THR A 91 -22.73 -8.39 12.68
CA THR A 91 -23.17 -8.95 11.38
C THR A 91 -24.68 -9.19 11.29
N GLY A 92 -25.43 -8.98 12.37
CA GLY A 92 -26.87 -9.23 12.46
C GLY A 92 -27.21 -10.71 12.41
N ASP A 93 -28.49 -11.01 12.27
CA ASP A 93 -28.99 -12.37 12.07
C ASP A 93 -28.74 -12.82 10.62
N THR A 94 -28.14 -14.00 10.47
CA THR A 94 -27.70 -14.57 9.20
C THR A 94 -28.06 -16.05 9.11
N VAL A 95 -28.26 -16.52 7.89
CA VAL A 95 -28.25 -17.94 7.54
C VAL A 95 -27.01 -18.20 6.68
N GLU A 96 -26.11 -19.04 7.19
CA GLU A 96 -24.79 -19.28 6.59
C GLU A 96 -24.67 -20.72 6.05
N GLY A 97 -23.97 -20.93 4.93
CA GLY A 97 -23.82 -22.26 4.34
C GLY A 97 -22.62 -22.42 3.41
N TRP A 98 -21.99 -23.60 3.46
CA TRP A 98 -20.96 -24.04 2.51
C TRP A 98 -21.60 -24.45 1.19
N ILE A 99 -20.99 -24.08 0.06
CA ILE A 99 -21.54 -24.38 -1.26
C ILE A 99 -20.50 -24.99 -2.20
N ARG A 100 -20.96 -25.77 -3.17
CA ARG A 100 -20.18 -26.30 -4.30
C ARG A 100 -20.87 -25.97 -5.61
N PHE A 101 -20.08 -25.76 -6.65
CA PHE A 101 -20.53 -25.57 -8.03
C PHE A 101 -19.37 -25.85 -8.99
N ARG A 102 -19.62 -25.80 -10.30
CA ARG A 102 -18.59 -25.92 -11.34
C ARG A 102 -18.70 -24.80 -12.36
N THR A 103 -17.58 -24.42 -12.97
CA THR A 103 -17.54 -23.52 -14.13
C THR A 103 -17.20 -24.33 -15.39
N ALA A 104 -16.96 -23.69 -16.53
CA ALA A 104 -16.47 -24.37 -17.72
C ALA A 104 -15.14 -25.11 -17.44
N ALA A 105 -14.24 -24.52 -16.66
CA ALA A 105 -12.88 -25.01 -16.44
C ALA A 105 -12.55 -25.40 -14.98
N LEU A 106 -13.33 -24.98 -13.98
CA LEU A 106 -12.96 -25.08 -12.56
C LEU A 106 -13.97 -25.87 -11.72
N GLU A 107 -13.43 -26.68 -10.80
CA GLU A 107 -14.12 -27.19 -9.61
C GLU A 107 -14.13 -26.10 -8.54
N CYS A 108 -15.29 -25.78 -7.97
CA CYS A 108 -15.45 -24.63 -7.09
C CYS A 108 -16.10 -24.98 -5.75
N LYS A 109 -15.67 -24.27 -4.70
CA LYS A 109 -16.33 -24.18 -3.39
C LYS A 109 -16.68 -22.72 -3.11
N GLY A 110 -17.53 -22.50 -2.11
CA GLY A 110 -17.86 -21.17 -1.66
C GLY A 110 -18.45 -21.15 -0.26
N TYR A 111 -18.78 -19.95 0.19
CA TYR A 111 -19.47 -19.72 1.45
C TYR A 111 -20.47 -18.57 1.28
N LEU A 112 -21.71 -18.78 1.69
CA LEU A 112 -22.83 -17.86 1.50
C LEU A 112 -23.37 -17.41 2.86
N ARG A 113 -23.66 -16.11 3.00
CA ARG A 113 -24.44 -15.55 4.11
C ARG A 113 -25.67 -14.83 3.59
N LEU A 114 -26.84 -15.31 3.99
CA LEU A 114 -28.14 -14.69 3.71
C LEU A 114 -28.61 -13.86 4.90
N ARG A 115 -29.17 -12.67 4.65
CA ARG A 115 -30.01 -11.91 5.58
C ARG A 115 -31.37 -11.67 4.94
N ALA A 116 -32.46 -11.87 5.68
CA ALA A 116 -33.83 -11.66 5.19
C ALA A 116 -34.09 -12.24 3.77
N GLY A 117 -33.52 -13.41 3.47
CA GLY A 117 -33.64 -14.11 2.18
C GLY A 117 -32.74 -13.61 1.04
N ARG A 118 -31.86 -12.62 1.25
CA ARG A 118 -30.91 -12.09 0.24
C ARG A 118 -29.46 -12.27 0.67
N ALA A 119 -28.56 -12.39 -0.30
CA ALA A 119 -27.13 -12.54 -0.02
C ALA A 119 -26.49 -11.22 0.44
N TRP A 120 -25.99 -11.23 1.68
CA TRP A 120 -25.12 -10.17 2.21
C TRP A 120 -23.68 -10.37 1.72
N THR A 121 -23.16 -11.60 1.86
CA THR A 121 -21.83 -11.98 1.34
C THR A 121 -21.90 -13.32 0.62
N LEU A 122 -21.23 -13.41 -0.52
CA LEU A 122 -20.91 -14.66 -1.21
C LEU A 122 -19.41 -14.71 -1.49
N LEU A 123 -18.76 -15.78 -1.02
CA LEU A 123 -17.43 -16.18 -1.45
C LEU A 123 -17.55 -17.27 -2.53
N THR A 124 -16.87 -17.09 -3.66
CA THR A 124 -16.59 -18.16 -4.63
C THR A 124 -15.08 -18.37 -4.74
N ALA A 125 -14.63 -19.63 -4.65
CA ALA A 125 -13.20 -19.94 -4.63
C ALA A 125 -12.86 -21.24 -5.40
N ALA A 126 -11.91 -21.12 -6.33
CA ALA A 126 -11.47 -22.21 -7.19
C ALA A 126 -10.66 -23.28 -6.42
N GLN A 127 -10.93 -24.55 -6.69
CA GLN A 127 -10.34 -25.70 -5.97
C GLN A 127 -9.47 -26.59 -6.86
N GLY A 128 -9.84 -26.74 -8.13
CA GLY A 128 -9.13 -27.56 -9.12
C GLY A 128 -9.56 -27.19 -10.54
N LEU A 129 -8.83 -27.68 -11.54
CA LEU A 129 -9.26 -27.65 -12.94
C LEU A 129 -10.03 -28.94 -13.27
N VAL A 130 -11.09 -28.83 -14.07
CA VAL A 130 -11.96 -29.97 -14.42
C VAL A 130 -11.23 -30.98 -15.29
N ASP A 131 -10.65 -30.52 -16.41
CA ASP A 131 -9.96 -31.39 -17.38
C ASP A 131 -8.51 -31.72 -16.98
N PHE A 132 -7.96 -30.98 -16.01
CA PHE A 132 -6.58 -31.12 -15.52
C PHE A 132 -6.53 -31.28 -13.99
N PRO A 133 -7.15 -32.34 -13.44
CA PRO A 133 -7.18 -32.58 -11.99
C PRO A 133 -5.76 -32.84 -11.45
N GLU A 134 -5.56 -32.54 -10.17
CA GLU A 134 -4.30 -32.82 -9.48
C GLU A 134 -4.05 -34.35 -9.41
N PRO A 135 -2.80 -34.85 -9.57
CA PRO A 135 -2.47 -36.28 -9.49
C PRO A 135 -2.54 -36.88 -8.07
N SER A 136 -3.71 -36.81 -7.44
CA SER A 136 -3.98 -37.24 -6.06
C SER A 136 -5.08 -38.31 -5.98
N GLY A 137 -5.26 -38.92 -4.81
CA GLY A 137 -6.26 -39.97 -4.60
C GLY A 137 -6.02 -41.20 -5.47
N ALA A 138 -6.92 -41.46 -6.43
CA ALA A 138 -6.80 -42.52 -7.43
C ALA A 138 -5.85 -42.16 -8.59
N ASN A 139 -5.59 -40.87 -8.82
CA ASN A 139 -4.74 -40.35 -9.91
C ASN A 139 -3.25 -40.22 -9.51
N ARG A 140 -2.84 -40.86 -8.39
CA ARG A 140 -1.47 -40.78 -7.88
C ARG A 140 -0.46 -41.37 -8.87
N PRO A 141 0.77 -40.82 -8.94
CA PRO A 141 1.86 -41.47 -9.66
C PRO A 141 2.21 -42.82 -9.01
N MET A 142 2.45 -43.85 -9.82
CA MET A 142 2.73 -45.21 -9.34
C MET A 142 4.12 -45.39 -8.70
N GLY A 143 5.03 -44.43 -8.85
CA GLY A 143 6.43 -44.50 -8.38
C GLY A 143 7.33 -45.44 -9.22
N ALA A 144 6.80 -46.57 -9.68
CA ALA A 144 7.43 -47.47 -10.64
C ALA A 144 6.39 -48.24 -11.47
N GLU A 145 6.73 -48.56 -12.73
CA GLU A 145 5.95 -49.53 -13.51
C GLU A 145 6.30 -50.98 -13.11
N HIS A 146 5.28 -51.82 -12.92
CA HIS A 146 5.47 -53.24 -12.66
C HIS A 146 5.80 -54.01 -13.96
N GLY A 147 6.54 -55.12 -13.82
CA GLY A 147 6.99 -55.97 -14.93
C GLY A 147 8.39 -55.64 -15.46
N ALA A 148 9.15 -56.68 -15.82
CA ALA A 148 10.53 -56.54 -16.29
C ALA A 148 10.58 -55.95 -17.71
N ARG A 149 11.35 -54.87 -17.88
CA ARG A 149 11.65 -54.26 -19.19
C ARG A 149 13.12 -53.86 -19.24
N ARG A 150 13.74 -53.94 -20.42
CA ARG A 150 15.08 -53.37 -20.66
C ARG A 150 14.98 -51.84 -20.63
N ASN A 151 16.07 -51.17 -20.25
CA ASN A 151 16.21 -49.71 -20.23
C ASN A 151 15.15 -48.98 -19.37
N ARG A 152 14.67 -49.61 -18.28
CA ARG A 152 13.80 -48.97 -17.29
C ARG A 152 14.53 -47.79 -16.62
N THR A 153 13.90 -46.61 -16.61
CA THR A 153 14.26 -45.50 -15.73
C THR A 153 13.74 -45.72 -14.31
N THR A 154 14.52 -45.35 -13.30
CA THR A 154 14.04 -45.19 -11.93
C THR A 154 13.58 -43.76 -11.68
N TRP A 155 12.79 -43.55 -10.62
CA TRP A 155 12.41 -42.22 -10.15
C TRP A 155 13.64 -41.31 -9.93
N LEU A 156 14.75 -41.87 -9.43
CA LEU A 156 15.99 -41.12 -9.24
C LEU A 156 16.62 -40.70 -10.57
N ASP A 157 16.63 -41.56 -11.59
CA ASP A 157 17.15 -41.22 -12.92
C ASP A 157 16.35 -40.08 -13.55
N GLU A 158 15.03 -40.07 -13.34
CA GLU A 158 14.13 -39.04 -13.86
C GLU A 158 14.33 -37.70 -13.15
N ARG A 159 14.44 -37.71 -11.81
CA ARG A 159 14.76 -36.50 -11.03
C ARG A 159 16.16 -35.96 -11.34
N GLN A 160 17.16 -36.82 -11.52
CA GLN A 160 18.49 -36.40 -11.94
C GLN A 160 18.52 -35.89 -13.38
N ARG A 161 17.71 -36.46 -14.30
CA ARG A 161 17.56 -35.96 -15.66
C ARG A 161 16.95 -34.56 -15.66
N GLU A 162 15.82 -34.40 -14.97
CA GLU A 162 15.15 -33.10 -14.79
C GLU A 162 16.11 -32.04 -14.19
N ALA A 163 16.89 -32.40 -13.18
CA ALA A 163 17.87 -31.50 -12.55
C ALA A 163 19.07 -31.11 -13.45
N ARG A 164 19.38 -31.89 -14.49
CA ARG A 164 20.43 -31.56 -15.48
C ARG A 164 19.90 -30.76 -16.67
N GLU A 165 18.65 -30.99 -17.06
CA GLU A 165 18.05 -30.47 -18.30
C GLU A 165 17.23 -29.19 -18.07
N LEU A 166 16.46 -29.12 -16.98
CA LEU A 166 15.58 -27.99 -16.70
C LEU A 166 16.38 -26.73 -16.36
N GLY A 167 16.09 -25.63 -17.03
CA GLY A 167 16.86 -24.39 -16.98
C GLY A 167 18.12 -24.38 -17.87
N ARG A 168 18.38 -25.47 -18.60
CA ARG A 168 19.50 -25.58 -19.56
C ARG A 168 18.97 -25.96 -20.95
N SER A 169 18.94 -27.25 -21.29
CA SER A 169 18.42 -27.76 -22.57
C SER A 169 16.88 -27.71 -22.66
N VAL A 170 16.19 -27.74 -21.52
CA VAL A 170 14.74 -27.58 -21.40
C VAL A 170 14.47 -26.32 -20.58
N GLN A 171 13.73 -25.35 -21.12
CA GLN A 171 13.43 -24.13 -20.40
C GLN A 171 12.20 -24.30 -19.49
N PRO A 172 12.18 -23.70 -18.28
CA PRO A 172 11.04 -23.79 -17.38
C PRO A 172 9.86 -22.99 -17.93
N TYR A 173 8.63 -23.38 -17.61
CA TYR A 173 7.46 -22.55 -17.89
C TYR A 173 7.35 -21.39 -16.90
N ALA A 174 7.71 -21.61 -15.64
CA ALA A 174 7.65 -20.62 -14.56
C ALA A 174 8.98 -20.48 -13.81
N VAL A 175 9.35 -19.25 -13.45
CA VAL A 175 10.46 -18.96 -12.51
C VAL A 175 9.93 -18.15 -11.34
N ILE A 176 10.29 -18.58 -10.13
CA ILE A 176 9.97 -17.92 -8.88
C ILE A 176 11.25 -17.31 -8.30
N VAL A 177 11.27 -15.99 -8.10
CA VAL A 177 12.43 -15.24 -7.58
C VAL A 177 12.31 -15.04 -6.07
N GLY A 178 13.26 -15.59 -5.31
CA GLY A 178 13.21 -15.74 -3.86
C GLY A 178 12.67 -17.13 -3.46
N GLY A 179 13.25 -17.75 -2.44
CA GLY A 179 12.95 -19.13 -2.02
C GLY A 179 12.43 -19.28 -0.59
N GLY A 180 11.74 -18.25 -0.06
CA GLY A 180 11.06 -18.31 1.25
C GLY A 180 9.76 -19.11 1.24
N GLN A 181 8.99 -19.05 2.33
CA GLN A 181 7.80 -19.88 2.53
C GLN A 181 6.72 -19.72 1.45
N GLY A 182 6.52 -18.50 0.92
CA GLY A 182 5.60 -18.27 -0.19
C GLY A 182 6.05 -18.98 -1.47
N ALA A 183 7.32 -18.83 -1.84
CA ALA A 183 7.88 -19.49 -3.00
C ALA A 183 7.76 -21.01 -2.90
N LEU A 184 8.04 -21.59 -1.74
CA LEU A 184 7.92 -23.03 -1.49
C LEU A 184 6.46 -23.51 -1.49
N ALA A 185 5.53 -22.76 -0.91
CA ALA A 185 4.10 -23.08 -0.96
C ALA A 185 3.55 -23.06 -2.40
N LEU A 186 3.92 -22.07 -3.21
CA LEU A 186 3.55 -22.01 -4.63
C LEU A 186 4.23 -23.09 -5.46
N ALA A 187 5.53 -23.29 -5.29
CA ALA A 187 6.29 -24.27 -6.06
C ALA A 187 5.86 -25.72 -5.77
N ALA A 188 5.48 -26.04 -4.53
CA ALA A 188 4.86 -27.32 -4.21
C ALA A 188 3.58 -27.55 -5.02
N ARG A 189 2.69 -26.56 -5.10
CA ARG A 189 1.45 -26.65 -5.89
C ARG A 189 1.73 -26.78 -7.38
N LEU A 190 2.66 -26.01 -7.92
CA LEU A 190 3.07 -26.10 -9.33
C LEU A 190 3.73 -27.45 -9.65
N ARG A 191 4.51 -28.02 -8.72
CA ARG A 191 5.10 -29.36 -8.84
C ARG A 191 4.03 -30.46 -8.86
N GLN A 192 3.05 -30.44 -7.95
CA GLN A 192 1.93 -31.40 -7.99
C GLN A 192 1.08 -31.22 -9.25
N ALA A 193 0.83 -29.98 -9.69
CA ALA A 193 0.18 -29.66 -10.96
C ALA A 193 1.04 -29.95 -12.21
N ARG A 194 2.26 -30.48 -12.07
CA ARG A 194 3.21 -30.81 -13.16
C ARG A 194 3.58 -29.64 -14.08
N VAL A 195 3.65 -28.41 -13.55
CA VAL A 195 4.11 -27.22 -14.29
C VAL A 195 5.64 -27.11 -14.15
N PRO A 196 6.42 -27.12 -15.25
CA PRO A 196 7.88 -26.99 -15.20
C PRO A 196 8.30 -25.67 -14.56
N THR A 197 8.86 -25.73 -13.35
CA THR A 197 9.10 -24.57 -12.49
C THR A 197 10.49 -24.62 -11.87
N ILE A 198 11.18 -23.48 -11.76
CA ILE A 198 12.41 -23.30 -10.97
C ILE A 198 12.17 -22.24 -9.88
N VAL A 199 12.69 -22.48 -8.68
CA VAL A 199 12.77 -21.48 -7.58
C VAL A 199 14.22 -21.01 -7.45
N LEU A 200 14.45 -19.69 -7.46
CA LEU A 200 15.77 -19.08 -7.34
C LEU A 200 15.97 -18.50 -5.94
N GLU A 201 17.00 -18.95 -5.21
CA GLU A 201 17.38 -18.40 -3.90
C GLU A 201 18.88 -18.13 -3.82
N ARG A 202 19.25 -16.96 -3.28
CA ARG A 202 20.64 -16.51 -3.13
C ARG A 202 21.35 -17.09 -1.90
N ASN A 203 20.60 -17.53 -0.90
CA ASN A 203 21.16 -18.24 0.26
C ASN A 203 21.56 -19.69 -0.11
N ALA A 204 22.44 -20.28 0.70
CA ALA A 204 23.02 -21.60 0.42
C ALA A 204 22.04 -22.77 0.64
N ARG A 205 21.10 -22.65 1.60
CA ARG A 205 20.09 -23.67 1.89
C ARG A 205 18.68 -23.06 1.92
N PRO A 206 17.63 -23.83 1.59
CA PRO A 206 16.27 -23.42 1.88
C PRO A 206 16.10 -23.17 3.38
N GLY A 207 15.24 -22.21 3.75
CA GLY A 207 15.02 -21.83 5.14
C GLY A 207 16.05 -20.85 5.74
N ASP A 208 17.18 -20.60 5.09
CA ASP A 208 18.20 -19.65 5.60
C ASP A 208 17.71 -18.20 5.72
N SER A 209 16.67 -17.84 4.97
CA SER A 209 15.94 -16.56 5.10
C SER A 209 15.30 -16.36 6.49
N TRP A 210 15.10 -17.45 7.23
CA TRP A 210 14.71 -17.50 8.64
C TRP A 210 15.91 -17.73 9.56
N ARG A 211 16.75 -18.75 9.31
CA ARG A 211 17.89 -19.08 10.19
C ARG A 211 18.83 -17.90 10.45
N ARG A 212 19.04 -17.04 9.42
CA ARG A 212 19.90 -15.84 9.46
C ARG A 212 19.25 -14.61 10.10
N ARG A 213 18.09 -14.73 10.76
CA ARG A 213 17.49 -13.67 11.58
C ARG A 213 18.07 -13.70 13.00
N TYR A 214 17.79 -12.65 13.78
CA TYR A 214 18.22 -12.52 15.18
C TYR A 214 17.80 -13.73 16.03
N LYS A 215 18.66 -14.09 16.98
CA LYS A 215 18.66 -15.38 17.68
C LYS A 215 17.30 -15.79 18.30
N PRO A 216 16.58 -14.97 19.09
CA PRO A 216 15.34 -15.38 19.75
C PRO A 216 14.09 -15.31 18.86
N LEU A 217 14.20 -15.05 17.54
CA LEU A 217 13.01 -14.93 16.68
C LEU A 217 12.14 -16.20 16.72
N CYS A 218 10.90 -16.02 17.16
CA CYS A 218 9.82 -16.99 17.12
C CYS A 218 8.65 -16.41 16.30
N LEU A 219 7.80 -17.27 15.72
CA LEU A 219 6.56 -16.82 15.09
C LEU A 219 5.55 -16.41 16.17
N HIS A 220 4.91 -15.24 15.99
CA HIS A 220 3.84 -14.76 16.88
C HIS A 220 2.45 -15.28 16.47
N ASP A 221 2.33 -15.81 15.25
CA ASP A 221 1.15 -16.53 14.79
C ASP A 221 1.18 -17.98 15.34
N PRO A 222 0.03 -18.60 15.67
CA PRO A 222 0.00 -19.94 16.25
C PRO A 222 0.02 -21.06 15.20
N VAL A 223 0.49 -22.26 15.58
CA VAL A 223 0.77 -23.40 14.67
C VAL A 223 -0.35 -23.75 13.68
N TRP A 224 -1.61 -23.69 14.10
CA TRP A 224 -2.79 -23.97 13.26
C TRP A 224 -2.98 -22.95 12.12
N TYR A 225 -2.46 -21.73 12.30
CA TYR A 225 -2.42 -20.66 11.29
C TYR A 225 -1.28 -20.85 10.28
N ASP A 226 -0.20 -21.53 10.66
CA ASP A 226 1.11 -21.46 9.98
C ASP A 226 1.46 -22.66 9.07
N HIS A 227 0.59 -23.68 8.97
CA HIS A 227 0.84 -24.85 8.12
C HIS A 227 1.15 -24.51 6.64
N LEU A 228 1.96 -25.35 5.98
CA LEU A 228 2.17 -25.31 4.53
C LEU A 228 1.13 -26.17 3.79
N PRO A 229 0.93 -25.97 2.47
CA PRO A 229 0.03 -26.84 1.72
C PRO A 229 0.59 -28.26 1.61
N TYR A 230 -0.30 -29.25 1.50
CA TYR A 230 -0.04 -30.70 1.42
C TYR A 230 0.56 -31.36 2.67
N LEU A 231 1.47 -30.70 3.38
CA LEU A 231 2.11 -31.21 4.61
C LEU A 231 1.86 -30.22 5.76
N PRO A 232 0.92 -30.51 6.69
CA PRO A 232 0.80 -29.76 7.93
C PRO A 232 2.01 -30.03 8.84
N PHE A 233 2.17 -29.22 9.89
CA PHE A 233 3.11 -29.54 10.96
C PHE A 233 2.60 -30.76 11.76
N PRO A 234 3.48 -31.60 12.34
CA PRO A 234 3.07 -32.66 13.25
C PRO A 234 2.35 -32.14 14.50
N ASP A 235 1.49 -32.94 15.10
CA ASP A 235 0.73 -32.58 16.32
C ASP A 235 1.64 -32.29 17.54
N THR A 236 2.90 -32.73 17.50
CA THR A 236 3.94 -32.45 18.51
C THR A 236 4.77 -31.19 18.20
N TRP A 237 4.31 -30.33 17.30
CA TRP A 237 5.02 -29.10 16.92
C TRP A 237 4.71 -27.95 17.90
N PRO A 238 5.69 -27.10 18.26
CA PRO A 238 5.45 -25.96 19.15
C PRO A 238 4.39 -25.00 18.60
N VAL A 239 3.48 -24.52 19.47
CA VAL A 239 2.42 -23.57 19.11
C VAL A 239 3.00 -22.30 18.47
N PHE A 240 4.11 -21.79 19.00
CA PHE A 240 4.89 -20.71 18.40
C PHE A 240 6.21 -21.29 17.88
N THR A 241 6.53 -21.09 16.60
CA THR A 241 7.65 -21.80 15.94
C THR A 241 8.95 -20.98 15.95
N PRO A 242 10.07 -21.48 16.52
CA PRO A 242 11.37 -20.80 16.44
C PRO A 242 11.95 -20.73 15.02
N LYS A 243 12.69 -19.66 14.69
CA LYS A 243 13.25 -19.38 13.34
C LYS A 243 14.01 -20.56 12.71
N ASP A 244 14.74 -21.33 13.52
CA ASP A 244 15.56 -22.43 13.02
C ASP A 244 14.71 -23.67 12.74
N LYS A 245 13.68 -23.90 13.55
CA LYS A 245 12.72 -25.01 13.36
C LYS A 245 11.88 -24.83 12.09
N ILE A 246 11.45 -23.59 11.77
CA ILE A 246 10.82 -23.29 10.48
C ILE A 246 11.84 -23.32 9.32
N GLY A 247 13.10 -22.94 9.55
CA GLY A 247 14.18 -23.09 8.58
C GLY A 247 14.38 -24.54 8.14
N ASP A 248 14.53 -25.45 9.12
CA ASP A 248 14.69 -26.89 8.90
C ASP A 248 13.44 -27.53 8.28
N TRP A 249 12.24 -27.07 8.65
CA TRP A 249 11.01 -27.48 7.98
C TRP A 249 10.98 -27.10 6.51
N LEU A 250 11.38 -25.88 6.15
CA LEU A 250 11.38 -25.41 4.76
C LEU A 250 12.39 -26.16 3.88
N GLU A 251 13.52 -26.59 4.45
CA GLU A 251 14.51 -27.44 3.76
C GLU A 251 14.02 -28.88 3.57
N MET A 252 13.43 -29.48 4.61
CA MET A 252 12.76 -30.78 4.52
C MET A 252 11.62 -30.74 3.49
N TYR A 253 10.78 -29.71 3.54
CA TYR A 253 9.64 -29.51 2.66
C TYR A 253 10.08 -29.33 1.19
N ALA A 254 11.12 -28.54 0.92
CA ALA A 254 11.68 -28.39 -0.43
C ALA A 254 12.13 -29.73 -1.03
N LYS A 255 12.75 -30.60 -0.21
CA LYS A 255 13.20 -31.94 -0.61
C LYS A 255 12.04 -32.92 -0.81
N VAL A 256 11.13 -33.03 0.16
CA VAL A 256 10.02 -34.01 0.15
C VAL A 256 8.95 -33.64 -0.89
N MET A 257 8.70 -32.35 -1.11
CA MET A 257 7.80 -31.87 -2.17
C MET A 257 8.48 -31.78 -3.54
N GLU A 258 9.71 -32.29 -3.68
CA GLU A 258 10.50 -32.36 -4.93
C GLU A 258 10.64 -31.02 -5.69
N ILE A 259 10.76 -29.91 -4.96
CA ILE A 259 10.85 -28.59 -5.59
C ILE A 259 12.21 -28.45 -6.27
N ASN A 260 12.23 -28.01 -7.53
CA ASN A 260 13.45 -27.71 -8.26
C ASN A 260 14.05 -26.38 -7.76
N TYR A 261 14.69 -26.45 -6.59
CA TYR A 261 15.19 -25.33 -5.83
C TYR A 261 16.65 -25.04 -6.19
N TRP A 262 16.90 -23.90 -6.81
CA TRP A 262 18.22 -23.42 -7.16
C TRP A 262 18.71 -22.47 -6.06
N ALA A 263 19.29 -23.07 -5.01
CA ALA A 263 20.04 -22.35 -3.98
C ALA A 263 21.34 -21.75 -4.54
N SER A 264 22.01 -20.90 -3.77
CA SER A 264 23.24 -20.17 -4.15
C SER A 264 23.12 -19.45 -5.51
N THR A 265 21.92 -19.06 -5.91
CA THR A 265 21.60 -18.53 -7.24
C THR A 265 20.98 -17.14 -7.12
N THR A 266 21.71 -16.15 -7.61
CA THR A 266 21.29 -14.74 -7.60
C THR A 266 20.70 -14.35 -8.93
N CYS A 267 19.40 -14.04 -8.96
CA CYS A 267 18.80 -13.30 -10.07
C CYS A 267 19.47 -11.92 -10.17
N LYS A 268 20.04 -11.60 -11.34
CA LYS A 268 20.74 -10.34 -11.63
C LYS A 268 19.81 -9.34 -12.31
N LYS A 269 19.02 -9.81 -13.26
CA LYS A 269 18.16 -9.02 -14.14
C LYS A 269 17.09 -9.92 -14.76
N ALA A 270 15.90 -9.41 -14.99
CA ALA A 270 14.87 -10.04 -15.82
C ALA A 270 14.27 -9.03 -16.79
N GLU A 271 13.98 -9.45 -18.02
CA GLU A 271 13.43 -8.60 -19.09
C GLU A 271 12.30 -9.36 -19.81
N TRP A 272 11.33 -8.65 -20.37
CA TRP A 272 10.23 -9.24 -21.14
C TRP A 272 10.51 -9.11 -22.63
N ASP A 273 10.44 -10.23 -23.35
CA ASP A 273 10.58 -10.29 -24.81
C ASP A 273 9.18 -10.29 -25.44
N GLU A 274 8.76 -9.13 -25.96
CA GLU A 274 7.45 -8.97 -26.60
C GLU A 274 7.31 -9.81 -27.89
N ALA A 275 8.40 -10.22 -28.55
CA ALA A 275 8.34 -11.02 -29.77
C ALA A 275 8.19 -12.52 -29.48
N ALA A 276 8.90 -13.02 -28.45
CA ALA A 276 8.81 -14.41 -28.01
C ALA A 276 7.68 -14.67 -26.98
N GLN A 277 7.13 -13.61 -26.36
CA GLN A 277 6.15 -13.66 -25.27
C GLN A 277 6.65 -14.52 -24.09
N GLU A 278 7.90 -14.29 -23.70
CA GLU A 278 8.59 -14.91 -22.57
C GLU A 278 9.47 -13.89 -21.84
N TRP A 279 9.88 -14.22 -20.61
CA TRP A 279 10.90 -13.48 -19.88
C TRP A 279 12.30 -14.02 -20.21
N ALA A 280 13.29 -13.16 -20.34
CA ALA A 280 14.70 -13.51 -20.20
C ALA A 280 15.14 -13.20 -18.76
N VAL A 281 15.48 -14.23 -17.97
CA VAL A 281 15.87 -14.09 -16.56
C VAL A 281 17.34 -14.49 -16.41
N HIS A 282 18.21 -13.49 -16.21
CA HIS A 282 19.65 -13.67 -16.06
C HIS A 282 20.00 -13.95 -14.60
N VAL A 283 20.67 -15.07 -14.35
CA VAL A 283 21.03 -15.54 -13.00
C VAL A 283 22.51 -15.92 -12.95
N THR A 284 23.18 -15.62 -11.84
CA THR A 284 24.47 -16.23 -11.51
C THR A 284 24.23 -17.31 -10.48
N ARG A 285 24.58 -18.56 -10.81
CA ARG A 285 24.53 -19.71 -9.90
C ARG A 285 25.94 -20.04 -9.42
N VAL A 286 26.10 -20.30 -8.13
CA VAL A 286 27.35 -20.86 -7.57
C VAL A 286 27.17 -22.37 -7.36
N GLY A 287 28.12 -23.16 -7.87
CA GLY A 287 28.19 -24.62 -7.71
C GLY A 287 28.70 -25.06 -6.34
N GLU A 288 28.65 -26.37 -6.07
CA GLU A 288 29.20 -26.97 -4.84
C GLU A 288 30.73 -26.90 -4.78
N ASP A 289 31.37 -26.75 -5.94
CA ASP A 289 32.80 -26.46 -6.13
C ASP A 289 33.17 -24.98 -5.95
N GLY A 290 32.17 -24.10 -5.74
CA GLY A 290 32.34 -22.66 -5.66
C GLY A 290 32.45 -21.95 -7.02
N ALA A 291 32.34 -22.66 -8.14
CA ALA A 291 32.38 -22.05 -9.47
C ALA A 291 31.09 -21.25 -9.75
N ALA A 292 31.23 -20.08 -10.39
CA ALA A 292 30.10 -19.24 -10.79
C ALA A 292 29.73 -19.47 -12.26
N GLU A 293 28.47 -19.82 -12.52
CA GLU A 293 27.88 -20.03 -13.84
C GLU A 293 26.80 -18.96 -14.08
N ASP A 294 26.95 -18.15 -15.13
CA ASP A 294 25.90 -17.22 -15.58
C ASP A 294 24.97 -17.94 -16.57
N ILE A 295 23.68 -17.99 -16.24
CA ILE A 295 22.62 -18.70 -16.98
C ILE A 295 21.52 -17.70 -17.33
N THR A 296 20.89 -17.87 -18.50
CA THR A 296 19.65 -17.15 -18.85
C THR A 296 18.50 -18.13 -18.97
N LEU A 297 17.53 -18.03 -18.07
CA LEU A 297 16.29 -18.81 -18.07
C LEU A 297 15.23 -18.11 -18.91
N ARG A 298 14.39 -18.88 -19.62
CA ARG A 298 13.35 -18.37 -20.53
C ARG A 298 11.92 -18.80 -20.16
N PRO A 299 11.36 -18.33 -19.02
CA PRO A 299 10.02 -18.69 -18.59
C PRO A 299 8.90 -17.83 -19.20
N LYS A 300 7.75 -18.46 -19.43
CA LYS A 300 6.51 -17.78 -19.81
C LYS A 300 5.74 -17.18 -18.62
N GLN A 301 6.18 -17.41 -17.38
CA GLN A 301 5.63 -16.81 -16.16
C GLN A 301 6.76 -16.42 -15.18
N LEU A 302 6.78 -15.17 -14.71
CA LEU A 302 7.73 -14.68 -13.72
C LEU A 302 7.00 -14.31 -12.43
N ILE A 303 7.42 -14.90 -11.31
CA ILE A 303 6.80 -14.69 -10.00
C ILE A 303 7.80 -14.07 -9.03
N MET A 304 7.52 -12.86 -8.58
CA MET A 304 8.26 -12.16 -7.54
C MET A 304 7.81 -12.65 -6.17
N ALA A 305 8.56 -13.62 -5.60
CA ALA A 305 8.34 -14.19 -4.28
C ALA A 305 9.37 -13.70 -3.24
N THR A 306 9.91 -12.50 -3.45
CA THR A 306 10.98 -11.86 -2.66
C THR A 306 10.58 -11.47 -1.23
N GLY A 307 9.31 -11.69 -0.86
CA GLY A 307 8.76 -11.46 0.47
C GLY A 307 8.42 -10.00 0.78
N MET A 308 7.32 -9.80 1.52
CA MET A 308 6.89 -8.48 2.01
C MET A 308 7.97 -7.85 2.91
N SER A 309 8.56 -8.65 3.82
CA SER A 309 9.70 -8.25 4.66
C SER A 309 11.07 -8.55 4.02
N GLY A 310 11.19 -8.28 2.72
CA GLY A 310 12.34 -8.69 1.89
C GLY A 310 13.44 -7.65 1.67
N ARG A 311 13.11 -6.35 1.56
CA ARG A 311 14.06 -5.27 1.22
C ARG A 311 14.27 -4.31 2.42
N PRO A 312 15.41 -4.35 3.12
CA PRO A 312 15.66 -3.49 4.30
C PRO A 312 15.44 -1.99 4.04
N SER A 313 14.80 -1.31 4.99
CA SER A 313 14.52 0.12 4.92
C SER A 313 15.63 0.93 5.61
N MET A 314 16.79 1.05 4.96
CA MET A 314 17.95 1.77 5.49
C MET A 314 17.77 3.31 5.41
N PRO A 315 17.59 4.04 6.53
CA PRO A 315 17.78 5.49 6.53
C PRO A 315 19.26 5.84 6.32
N ILE A 316 19.52 6.93 5.61
CA ILE A 316 20.84 7.59 5.60
C ILE A 316 20.86 8.52 6.81
N ILE A 317 21.76 8.25 7.76
CA ILE A 317 21.94 9.05 8.98
C ILE A 317 23.36 9.65 8.94
N PRO A 318 23.53 10.98 9.04
CA PRO A 318 24.86 11.61 9.00
C PRO A 318 25.81 11.07 10.07
N GLY A 319 27.08 10.87 9.73
CA GLY A 319 28.14 10.48 10.66
C GLY A 319 28.23 8.98 10.93
N ALA A 320 27.30 8.16 10.44
CA ALA A 320 27.30 6.70 10.62
C ALA A 320 28.57 6.04 10.05
N GLU A 321 29.14 6.63 9.00
CA GLU A 321 30.42 6.26 8.40
C GLU A 321 31.65 6.48 9.30
N THR A 322 31.48 7.15 10.45
CA THR A 322 32.54 7.42 11.45
C THR A 322 32.31 6.74 12.81
N PHE A 323 31.30 5.87 12.90
CA PHE A 323 30.98 5.14 14.13
C PHE A 323 32.07 4.11 14.47
N GLN A 324 32.44 4.00 15.75
CA GLN A 324 33.47 3.05 16.22
C GLN A 324 32.88 1.79 16.88
N GLY A 325 31.57 1.59 16.75
CA GLY A 325 30.84 0.41 17.17
C GLY A 325 30.09 -0.23 16.01
N ASP A 326 29.17 -1.15 16.31
CA ASP A 326 28.41 -1.88 15.29
C ASP A 326 27.17 -1.10 14.81
N TYR A 327 26.99 -1.00 13.49
CA TYR A 327 25.87 -0.29 12.87
C TYR A 327 25.24 -1.17 11.76
N HIS A 328 24.04 -1.71 12.00
CA HIS A 328 23.39 -2.65 11.06
C HIS A 328 21.86 -2.63 11.13
N HIS A 329 21.22 -3.22 10.11
CA HIS A 329 19.77 -3.46 10.13
C HIS A 329 19.41 -4.63 11.05
N SER A 330 18.20 -4.66 11.61
CA SER A 330 17.72 -5.80 12.43
C SER A 330 17.75 -7.15 11.69
N SER A 331 17.71 -7.15 10.35
CA SER A 331 17.87 -8.35 9.52
C SER A 331 19.33 -8.79 9.28
N GLN A 332 20.29 -8.15 9.95
CA GLN A 332 21.73 -8.45 9.92
C GLN A 332 22.32 -8.61 11.33
N HIS A 333 21.53 -8.35 12.38
CA HIS A 333 21.98 -8.46 13.77
C HIS A 333 22.33 -9.92 14.11
N PRO A 334 23.55 -10.21 14.60
CA PRO A 334 24.02 -11.59 14.79
C PRO A 334 23.39 -12.31 15.99
N GLY A 335 22.81 -11.57 16.94
CA GLY A 335 22.47 -12.02 18.29
C GLY A 335 23.05 -11.07 19.33
N ALA A 336 22.57 -11.14 20.56
CA ALA A 336 22.95 -10.22 21.62
C ALA A 336 24.32 -10.49 22.29
N GLU A 337 24.90 -11.68 22.15
CA GLU A 337 26.10 -12.10 22.89
C GLU A 337 27.32 -11.19 22.75
N PRO A 338 27.64 -10.59 21.58
CA PRO A 338 28.77 -9.65 21.45
C PRO A 338 28.61 -8.34 22.24
N TYR A 339 27.41 -8.07 22.78
CA TYR A 339 27.00 -6.79 23.33
C TYR A 339 26.83 -6.81 24.86
N CYS A 340 27.24 -7.89 25.53
CA CYS A 340 27.36 -7.91 26.99
C CYS A 340 28.24 -6.75 27.48
N GLY A 341 27.76 -5.98 28.45
CA GLY A 341 28.43 -4.77 28.97
C GLY A 341 28.44 -3.56 28.02
N LYS A 342 27.70 -3.57 26.90
CA LYS A 342 27.67 -2.49 25.89
C LYS A 342 26.48 -1.55 26.02
N ASP A 343 26.65 -0.30 25.61
CA ASP A 343 25.54 0.65 25.45
C ASP A 343 24.90 0.50 24.05
N CYS A 344 23.62 0.17 24.01
CA CYS A 344 22.93 -0.26 22.79
C CYS A 344 21.71 0.62 22.47
N VAL A 345 21.62 1.14 21.24
CA VAL A 345 20.50 1.98 20.78
C VAL A 345 19.79 1.34 19.59
N ILE A 346 18.45 1.31 19.64
CA ILE A 346 17.60 0.66 18.64
C ILE A 346 16.67 1.70 18.02
N LEU A 347 16.81 1.97 16.71
CA LEU A 347 15.96 2.90 15.98
C LEU A 347 14.74 2.18 15.39
N GLY A 348 13.61 2.25 16.08
CA GLY A 348 12.36 1.57 15.76
C GLY A 348 11.62 1.11 17.02
N SER A 349 10.36 0.67 16.89
CA SER A 349 9.54 0.20 18.04
C SER A 349 8.50 -0.87 17.67
N ASN A 350 8.66 -1.58 16.54
CA ASN A 350 7.84 -2.76 16.18
C ASN A 350 8.46 -4.04 16.77
N ASN A 351 7.98 -5.24 16.39
CA ASN A 351 8.52 -6.57 16.78
C ASN A 351 10.05 -6.59 16.89
N SER A 352 10.78 -6.46 15.77
CA SER A 352 12.25 -6.57 15.77
C SER A 352 13.00 -5.47 16.52
N ALA A 353 12.33 -4.46 17.08
CA ALA A 353 12.95 -3.54 18.03
C ALA A 353 12.84 -4.09 19.46
N HIS A 354 11.66 -4.61 19.82
CA HIS A 354 11.36 -5.19 21.11
C HIS A 354 12.03 -6.56 21.32
N ASP A 355 11.98 -7.44 20.32
CA ASP A 355 12.61 -8.77 20.38
C ASP A 355 14.13 -8.65 20.61
N ILE A 356 14.78 -7.70 19.91
CA ILE A 356 16.21 -7.41 20.05
C ILE A 356 16.52 -6.65 21.36
N ALA A 357 15.61 -5.80 21.84
CA ALA A 357 15.77 -5.14 23.14
C ALA A 357 15.76 -6.15 24.30
N ALA A 358 14.88 -7.16 24.23
CA ALA A 358 14.86 -8.27 25.16
C ALA A 358 16.14 -9.10 25.08
N ASP A 359 16.55 -9.54 23.87
CA ASP A 359 17.80 -10.31 23.65
C ASP A 359 19.02 -9.59 24.27
N LEU A 360 19.16 -8.28 24.02
CA LEU A 360 20.26 -7.47 24.54
C LEU A 360 20.23 -7.33 26.07
N TRP A 361 19.05 -7.18 26.68
CA TRP A 361 18.92 -7.12 28.14
C TRP A 361 19.18 -8.49 28.79
N GLU A 362 18.61 -9.58 28.24
CA GLU A 362 18.80 -10.96 28.73
C GLU A 362 20.27 -11.41 28.67
N ASN A 363 21.03 -10.94 27.68
CA ASN A 363 22.48 -11.22 27.55
C ASN A 363 23.37 -10.15 28.20
N GLY A 364 22.81 -9.27 29.04
CA GLY A 364 23.57 -8.39 29.93
C GLY A 364 24.21 -7.16 29.26
N ALA A 365 23.58 -6.57 28.24
CA ALA A 365 23.97 -5.25 27.75
C ALA A 365 23.90 -4.20 28.88
N LYS A 366 24.87 -3.28 28.93
CA LYS A 366 25.00 -2.25 29.97
C LYS A 366 23.87 -1.22 29.93
N SER A 367 23.37 -0.92 28.74
CA SER A 367 22.11 -0.20 28.56
C SER A 367 21.47 -0.54 27.23
N VAL A 368 20.13 -0.52 27.18
CA VAL A 368 19.33 -0.73 25.97
C VAL A 368 18.33 0.40 25.85
N THR A 369 18.35 1.15 24.73
CA THR A 369 17.43 2.26 24.48
C THR A 369 16.66 2.09 23.17
N ILE A 370 15.33 2.02 23.26
CA ILE A 370 14.41 2.06 22.13
C ILE A 370 14.12 3.52 21.74
N VAL A 371 14.35 3.88 20.48
CA VAL A 371 14.09 5.22 19.91
C VAL A 371 12.84 5.15 19.02
N GLN A 372 11.74 5.71 19.54
CA GLN A 372 10.41 5.68 18.93
C GLN A 372 10.04 7.03 18.30
N ARG A 373 10.17 7.13 16.98
CA ARG A 373 9.79 8.33 16.21
C ARG A 373 8.29 8.53 16.02
N SER A 374 7.50 7.47 16.07
CA SER A 374 6.06 7.49 15.74
C SER A 374 5.32 6.39 16.48
N SER A 375 4.00 6.52 16.59
CA SER A 375 3.15 5.53 17.27
C SER A 375 3.30 4.11 16.73
N THR A 376 3.11 3.15 17.63
CA THR A 376 3.04 1.71 17.34
C THR A 376 1.75 1.15 17.95
N HIS A 377 1.11 0.24 17.24
CA HIS A 377 -0.01 -0.51 17.81
C HIS A 377 0.54 -1.73 18.55
N VAL A 378 0.33 -1.79 19.86
CA VAL A 378 0.74 -2.93 20.69
C VAL A 378 -0.49 -3.76 21.04
N ILE A 379 -0.38 -5.08 20.97
CA ILE A 379 -1.36 -6.04 21.53
C ILE A 379 -0.59 -7.16 22.22
N ARG A 380 -1.04 -7.63 23.38
CA ARG A 380 -0.37 -8.72 24.11
C ARG A 380 -0.62 -10.05 23.40
N SER A 381 0.39 -10.93 23.36
CA SER A 381 0.33 -12.21 22.63
C SER A 381 -0.90 -13.05 23.00
N GLN A 382 -1.18 -13.20 24.30
CA GLN A 382 -2.38 -13.92 24.77
C GLN A 382 -3.69 -13.27 24.29
N THR A 383 -3.81 -11.94 24.37
CA THR A 383 -5.01 -11.21 23.92
C THR A 383 -5.19 -11.32 22.39
N PHE A 384 -4.09 -11.34 21.64
CA PHE A 384 -4.11 -11.62 20.19
C PHE A 384 -4.53 -13.06 19.89
N THR A 385 -3.99 -14.06 20.59
CA THR A 385 -4.39 -15.46 20.38
C THR A 385 -5.83 -15.72 20.77
N ASP A 386 -6.33 -15.15 21.87
CA ASP A 386 -7.68 -15.42 22.36
C ASP A 386 -8.75 -14.79 21.47
N LEU A 387 -8.53 -13.54 21.01
CA LEU A 387 -9.57 -12.72 20.37
C LEU A 387 -9.42 -12.56 18.85
N ILE A 388 -8.22 -12.74 18.28
CA ILE A 388 -7.96 -12.48 16.85
C ILE A 388 -7.75 -13.77 16.05
N THR A 389 -6.88 -14.67 16.50
CA THR A 389 -6.63 -15.95 15.78
C THR A 389 -7.44 -17.11 16.33
N GLY A 390 -7.63 -17.18 17.65
CA GLY A 390 -8.25 -18.30 18.37
C GLY A 390 -9.61 -18.77 17.85
N PRO A 391 -10.55 -17.89 17.44
CA PRO A 391 -11.85 -18.31 16.90
C PRO A 391 -11.79 -19.18 15.63
N LEU A 392 -10.65 -19.22 14.92
CA LEU A 392 -10.46 -20.01 13.70
C LEU A 392 -9.19 -20.88 13.71
N TYR A 393 -8.17 -20.53 14.51
CA TYR A 393 -6.83 -21.11 14.47
C TYR A 393 -6.34 -21.45 15.90
N SER A 394 -7.10 -22.30 16.57
CA SER A 394 -6.81 -22.85 17.90
C SER A 394 -7.07 -24.35 17.93
N GLU A 395 -6.58 -24.99 18.99
CA GLU A 395 -6.93 -26.36 19.34
C GLU A 395 -8.45 -26.53 19.55
N GLU A 396 -9.12 -25.52 20.12
CA GLU A 396 -10.56 -25.48 20.35
C GLU A 396 -11.34 -25.39 19.04
N ALA A 397 -10.86 -24.60 18.08
CA ALA A 397 -11.41 -24.55 16.72
C ALA A 397 -11.26 -25.91 15.99
N MET A 398 -10.10 -26.56 16.13
CA MET A 398 -9.87 -27.92 15.59
C MET A 398 -10.82 -28.95 16.21
N LYS A 399 -11.01 -28.94 17.53
CA LYS A 399 -11.99 -29.79 18.25
C LYS A 399 -13.43 -29.51 17.81
N ALA A 400 -13.77 -28.26 17.49
CA ALA A 400 -15.04 -27.87 16.88
C ALA A 400 -15.15 -28.25 15.37
N GLY A 401 -14.17 -28.95 14.82
CA GLY A 401 -14.16 -29.41 13.43
C GLY A 401 -13.84 -28.32 12.40
N ILE A 402 -13.30 -27.17 12.84
CA ILE A 402 -12.77 -26.11 11.97
C ILE A 402 -11.34 -26.50 11.57
N THR A 403 -11.21 -27.28 10.49
CA THR A 403 -9.90 -27.59 9.90
C THR A 403 -9.27 -26.33 9.32
N THR A 404 -7.93 -26.32 9.13
CA THR A 404 -7.22 -25.18 8.54
C THR A 404 -7.80 -24.71 7.20
N GLU A 405 -8.27 -25.62 6.32
CA GLU A 405 -8.92 -25.20 5.07
C GLU A 405 -10.29 -24.53 5.31
N LYS A 406 -11.07 -24.97 6.31
CA LYS A 406 -12.29 -24.25 6.72
C LYS A 406 -11.94 -22.90 7.35
N ALA A 407 -10.91 -22.83 8.19
CA ALA A 407 -10.45 -21.59 8.82
C ALA A 407 -10.04 -20.55 7.77
N ASP A 408 -9.18 -20.94 6.83
CA ASP A 408 -8.75 -20.10 5.70
C ASP A 408 -9.95 -19.60 4.87
N MET A 409 -10.90 -20.49 4.56
CA MET A 409 -12.09 -20.15 3.76
C MET A 409 -13.12 -19.29 4.51
N LEU A 410 -13.34 -19.55 5.81
CA LEU A 410 -14.21 -18.72 6.66
C LEU A 410 -13.61 -17.33 6.82
N PHE A 411 -12.30 -17.25 7.06
CA PHE A 411 -11.57 -15.98 7.07
C PHE A 411 -11.69 -15.25 5.72
N ALA A 412 -11.50 -15.96 4.60
CA ALA A 412 -11.67 -15.39 3.26
C ALA A 412 -13.12 -14.97 2.94
N SER A 413 -14.13 -15.55 3.61
CA SER A 413 -15.55 -15.26 3.37
C SER A 413 -16.04 -13.93 3.91
N ILE A 414 -15.19 -13.18 4.63
CA ILE A 414 -15.44 -11.80 5.05
C ILE A 414 -14.70 -10.86 4.08
N PRO A 415 -15.40 -10.10 3.21
CA PRO A 415 -14.74 -9.17 2.30
C PRO A 415 -14.08 -8.00 3.04
N TYR A 416 -13.01 -7.44 2.46
CA TYR A 416 -12.22 -6.41 3.14
C TYR A 416 -12.99 -5.08 3.40
N LYS A 417 -14.12 -4.83 2.71
CA LYS A 417 -15.04 -3.71 3.03
C LYS A 417 -15.68 -3.85 4.42
N VAL A 418 -16.00 -5.09 4.83
CA VAL A 418 -16.67 -5.41 6.10
C VAL A 418 -15.68 -5.49 7.26
N LEU A 419 -14.49 -6.04 6.98
CA LEU A 419 -13.51 -6.43 8.00
C LEU A 419 -13.15 -5.34 9.04
N PRO A 420 -13.03 -4.02 8.69
CA PRO A 420 -12.77 -2.98 9.68
C PRO A 420 -13.86 -2.82 10.74
N ALA A 421 -15.14 -3.09 10.43
CA ALA A 421 -16.23 -2.98 11.40
C ALA A 421 -16.18 -4.11 12.44
N ILE A 422 -15.88 -5.33 11.99
CA ILE A 422 -15.68 -6.50 12.86
C ILE A 422 -14.46 -6.28 13.76
N HIS A 423 -13.32 -5.89 13.19
CA HIS A 423 -12.12 -5.68 13.99
C HIS A 423 -12.18 -4.47 14.92
N ARG A 424 -12.96 -3.41 14.62
CA ARG A 424 -13.25 -2.36 15.61
C ARG A 424 -13.92 -2.92 16.86
N ALA A 425 -15.01 -3.68 16.69
CA ALA A 425 -15.73 -4.26 17.82
C ALA A 425 -14.85 -5.19 18.68
N VAL A 426 -14.01 -6.01 18.04
CA VAL A 426 -13.04 -6.85 18.76
C VAL A 426 -11.95 -6.00 19.44
N ASN A 427 -11.48 -4.93 18.80
CA ASN A 427 -10.44 -4.05 19.33
C ASN A 427 -10.92 -3.18 20.51
N GLU A 428 -12.22 -2.88 20.64
CA GLU A 428 -12.76 -2.32 21.89
C GLU A 428 -12.65 -3.31 23.06
N VAL A 429 -12.94 -4.60 22.84
CA VAL A 429 -12.73 -5.66 23.85
C VAL A 429 -11.24 -5.80 24.20
N VAL A 430 -10.34 -5.66 23.23
CA VAL A 430 -8.88 -5.60 23.48
C VAL A 430 -8.51 -4.38 24.35
N LYS A 431 -9.05 -3.20 24.07
CA LYS A 431 -8.81 -1.97 24.84
C LYS A 431 -9.30 -2.09 26.29
N GLU A 432 -10.47 -2.69 26.50
CA GLU A 432 -11.04 -2.94 27.83
C GLU A 432 -10.21 -3.96 28.61
N ARG A 433 -9.92 -5.12 28.01
CA ARG A 433 -9.18 -6.23 28.64
C ARG A 433 -7.76 -5.84 29.07
N ASP A 434 -7.07 -5.02 28.29
CA ASP A 434 -5.68 -4.61 28.55
C ASP A 434 -5.57 -3.11 28.92
N ALA A 435 -6.64 -2.51 29.46
CA ALA A 435 -6.72 -1.08 29.77
C ALA A 435 -5.55 -0.58 30.65
N ASP A 436 -5.25 -1.27 31.75
CA ASP A 436 -4.17 -0.90 32.68
C ASP A 436 -2.78 -0.97 32.03
N PHE A 437 -2.54 -1.98 31.18
CA PHE A 437 -1.30 -2.12 30.42
C PHE A 437 -1.12 -0.94 29.43
N TYR A 438 -2.19 -0.56 28.73
CA TYR A 438 -2.17 0.61 27.86
C TYR A 438 -2.10 1.94 28.62
N ALA A 439 -2.58 2.02 29.86
CA ALA A 439 -2.41 3.19 30.72
C ALA A 439 -0.96 3.31 31.18
N ALA A 440 -0.36 2.22 31.65
CA ALA A 440 1.04 2.17 32.10
C ALA A 440 2.04 2.51 30.97
N LEU A 441 1.81 2.00 29.75
CA LEU A 441 2.65 2.32 28.59
C LEU A 441 2.60 3.82 28.23
N ARG A 442 1.42 4.44 28.25
CA ARG A 442 1.28 5.89 28.05
C ARG A 442 1.95 6.69 29.17
N ALA A 443 1.85 6.25 30.42
CA ALA A 443 2.51 6.89 31.57
C ALA A 443 4.05 6.84 31.48
N LYS A 444 4.60 5.81 30.83
CA LYS A 444 6.03 5.70 30.47
C LYS A 444 6.41 6.45 29.19
N GLY A 445 5.48 7.18 28.58
CA GLY A 445 5.70 7.99 27.37
C GLY A 445 5.68 7.21 26.06
N PHE A 446 5.20 5.96 26.04
CA PHE A 446 5.10 5.17 24.81
C PHE A 446 3.94 5.67 23.92
N LEU A 447 4.25 5.95 22.66
CA LEU A 447 3.30 6.40 21.65
C LEU A 447 2.51 5.18 21.13
N LEU A 448 1.29 5.02 21.65
CA LEU A 448 0.35 3.98 21.22
C LEU A 448 -0.62 4.49 20.14
N ASP A 449 -1.04 3.60 19.26
CA ASP A 449 -2.24 3.76 18.43
C ASP A 449 -3.00 2.43 18.29
N PHE A 450 -4.21 2.48 17.72
CA PHE A 450 -5.09 1.33 17.52
C PHE A 450 -5.43 1.08 16.05
N GLY A 451 -4.56 1.54 15.14
CA GLY A 451 -4.87 1.74 13.74
C GLY A 451 -5.65 3.04 13.50
N ASP A 452 -5.57 3.56 12.29
CA ASP A 452 -6.13 4.86 11.87
C ASP A 452 -7.66 5.02 12.07
N ASP A 453 -8.38 3.89 12.14
CA ASP A 453 -9.85 3.80 12.30
C ASP A 453 -10.23 2.78 13.39
N ASP A 454 -9.38 2.63 14.41
CA ASP A 454 -9.53 1.73 15.57
C ASP A 454 -9.71 0.24 15.23
N SER A 455 -9.37 -0.20 14.01
CA SER A 455 -9.49 -1.60 13.56
C SER A 455 -8.29 -2.51 13.89
N GLY A 456 -7.40 -2.07 14.78
CA GLY A 456 -6.36 -2.88 15.41
C GLY A 456 -5.27 -3.43 14.48
N LEU A 457 -4.51 -4.41 14.99
CA LEU A 457 -3.32 -4.97 14.33
C LEU A 457 -3.59 -5.46 12.91
N PHE A 458 -4.67 -6.21 12.72
CA PHE A 458 -4.85 -7.01 11.51
C PHE A 458 -5.14 -6.15 10.26
N LEU A 459 -5.98 -5.12 10.39
CA LEU A 459 -6.18 -4.16 9.30
C LEU A 459 -4.93 -3.30 9.07
N LYS A 460 -4.18 -2.96 10.14
CA LYS A 460 -2.90 -2.25 10.02
C LYS A 460 -1.85 -3.07 9.27
N TYR A 461 -1.85 -4.39 9.44
CA TYR A 461 -1.05 -5.33 8.63
C TYR A 461 -1.46 -5.31 7.16
N LEU A 462 -2.75 -5.51 6.84
CA LEU A 462 -3.23 -5.53 5.44
C LEU A 462 -2.98 -4.20 4.70
N ARG A 463 -3.25 -3.06 5.35
CA ARG A 463 -3.10 -1.73 4.76
C ARG A 463 -1.64 -1.33 4.59
N ARG A 464 -0.82 -1.51 5.65
CA ARG A 464 0.50 -0.86 5.79
C ARG A 464 1.68 -1.82 5.98
N GLY A 465 1.45 -3.09 6.31
CA GLY A 465 2.48 -4.12 6.50
C GLY A 465 3.49 -3.82 7.62
N SER A 466 3.23 -2.83 8.50
CA SER A 466 4.21 -2.33 9.48
C SER A 466 3.55 -1.43 10.54
N GLY A 467 4.24 -1.19 11.67
CA GLY A 467 3.77 -0.26 12.71
C GLY A 467 3.03 -0.92 13.87
N TYR A 468 3.26 -2.21 14.10
CA TYR A 468 2.66 -2.96 15.20
C TYR A 468 3.71 -3.75 15.98
N TYR A 469 3.35 -4.14 17.21
CA TYR A 469 4.07 -5.07 18.06
C TYR A 469 3.08 -6.08 18.69
N ILE A 470 3.44 -7.36 18.67
CA ILE A 470 2.77 -8.39 19.46
C ILE A 470 3.62 -8.65 20.70
N ASP A 471 3.17 -8.16 21.86
CA ASP A 471 3.95 -8.18 23.09
C ASP A 471 4.04 -9.58 23.68
N VAL A 472 5.29 -10.06 23.74
CA VAL A 472 5.69 -11.34 24.34
C VAL A 472 6.46 -11.14 25.66
N GLY A 473 6.59 -9.89 26.14
CA GLY A 473 7.18 -9.55 27.44
C GLY A 473 8.07 -8.30 27.43
N ALA A 474 8.58 -7.88 26.26
CA ALA A 474 9.51 -6.74 26.19
C ALA A 474 8.87 -5.40 26.55
N SER A 475 7.54 -5.25 26.42
CA SER A 475 6.84 -4.08 26.98
C SER A 475 6.98 -4.04 28.51
N GLY A 476 7.08 -5.18 29.18
CA GLY A 476 7.37 -5.28 30.62
C GLY A 476 8.71 -4.64 31.00
N LEU A 477 9.75 -4.82 30.18
CA LEU A 477 11.07 -4.21 30.39
C LEU A 477 11.05 -2.68 30.20
N VAL A 478 10.22 -2.18 29.28
CA VAL A 478 9.96 -0.74 29.12
C VAL A 478 9.14 -0.19 30.29
N LEU A 479 8.18 -0.97 30.81
CA LEU A 479 7.36 -0.60 31.96
C LEU A 479 8.15 -0.56 33.27
N SER A 480 9.07 -1.49 33.52
CA SER A 480 10.01 -1.39 34.65
C SER A 480 10.98 -0.21 34.44
N GLY A 481 11.54 -0.09 33.24
CA GLY A 481 12.59 0.88 32.89
C GLY A 481 13.96 0.24 32.65
N GLU A 482 14.03 -1.09 32.74
CA GLU A 482 15.19 -1.93 32.36
C GLU A 482 15.60 -1.69 30.89
N VAL A 483 14.62 -1.51 30.01
CA VAL A 483 14.81 -1.00 28.65
C VAL A 483 14.34 0.46 28.62
N SER A 484 15.27 1.36 28.31
CA SER A 484 14.98 2.80 28.21
C SER A 484 14.21 3.13 26.93
N LEU A 485 13.38 4.18 26.99
CA LEU A 485 12.55 4.64 25.88
C LEU A 485 12.79 6.14 25.58
N ARG A 486 12.94 6.47 24.29
CA ARG A 486 13.00 7.85 23.79
C ARG A 486 11.94 8.05 22.71
N SER A 487 10.82 8.65 23.09
CA SER A 487 9.64 8.83 22.25
C SER A 487 9.57 10.19 21.55
N GLY A 488 8.90 10.24 20.40
CA GLY A 488 8.72 11.46 19.59
C GLY A 488 9.96 11.90 18.81
N VAL A 489 11.06 11.16 18.90
CA VAL A 489 12.38 11.54 18.39
C VAL A 489 12.97 10.49 17.45
N SER A 490 13.96 10.91 16.67
CA SER A 490 14.79 10.06 15.82
C SER A 490 16.26 10.31 16.13
N ILE A 491 17.16 9.41 15.70
CA ILE A 491 18.57 9.78 15.58
C ILE A 491 18.68 10.87 14.50
N ALA A 492 19.37 11.96 14.81
CA ALA A 492 19.70 13.06 13.90
C ALA A 492 21.13 12.94 13.35
N ARG A 493 22.07 12.44 14.16
CA ARG A 493 23.47 12.18 13.80
C ARG A 493 24.03 11.00 14.60
N VAL A 494 24.87 10.19 13.97
CA VAL A 494 25.75 9.25 14.66
C VAL A 494 27.11 9.92 14.89
N ASN A 495 27.59 9.88 16.13
CA ASN A 495 28.91 10.38 16.55
C ASN A 495 29.80 9.15 16.87
N PRO A 496 31.14 9.28 16.97
CA PRO A 496 32.02 8.11 17.04
C PRO A 496 31.77 7.09 18.16
N ARG A 497 31.11 7.47 19.26
CA ARG A 497 30.77 6.61 20.43
C ARG A 497 29.34 6.85 20.97
N SER A 498 28.48 7.48 20.17
CA SER A 498 27.21 8.02 20.64
C SER A 498 26.26 8.38 19.50
N VAL A 499 25.01 8.67 19.81
CA VAL A 499 24.02 9.19 18.85
C VAL A 499 23.34 10.43 19.39
N THR A 500 23.30 11.50 18.57
CA THR A 500 22.52 12.71 18.86
C THR A 500 21.11 12.52 18.32
N LEU A 501 20.10 12.74 19.16
CA LEU A 501 18.68 12.67 18.82
C LEU A 501 18.16 14.01 18.28
N THR A 502 16.97 14.00 17.68
CA THR A 502 16.34 15.19 17.07
C THR A 502 15.92 16.28 18.07
N ASP A 503 15.94 16.01 19.37
CA ASP A 503 15.75 17.00 20.44
C ASP A 503 17.07 17.62 20.94
N GLY A 504 18.21 17.19 20.38
CA GLY A 504 19.55 17.61 20.80
C GLY A 504 20.13 16.81 21.97
N SER A 505 19.40 15.86 22.54
CA SER A 505 19.95 14.94 23.55
C SER A 505 20.91 13.93 22.91
N GLU A 506 21.82 13.38 23.72
CA GLU A 506 22.82 12.41 23.25
C GLU A 506 22.80 11.15 24.10
N LEU A 507 22.92 9.99 23.44
CA LEU A 507 23.01 8.67 24.07
C LEU A 507 24.39 8.05 23.78
N PRO A 508 25.06 7.41 24.75
CA PRO A 508 26.23 6.58 24.45
C PRO A 508 25.80 5.38 23.58
N ALA A 509 26.69 4.94 22.69
CA ALA A 509 26.43 3.79 21.82
C ALA A 509 27.74 3.09 21.42
N ASP A 510 27.82 1.79 21.73
CA ASP A 510 28.70 0.81 21.08
C ASP A 510 27.95 -0.01 20.01
N LEU A 511 26.61 -0.01 20.02
CA LEU A 511 25.74 -0.67 19.04
C LEU A 511 24.58 0.26 18.63
N VAL A 512 24.32 0.34 17.32
CA VAL A 512 23.13 0.99 16.73
C VAL A 512 22.40 0.02 15.81
N VAL A 513 21.23 -0.47 16.24
CA VAL A 513 20.36 -1.35 15.45
C VAL A 513 19.29 -0.54 14.73
N LEU A 514 19.26 -0.60 13.40
CA LEU A 514 18.17 -0.05 12.60
C LEU A 514 17.02 -1.07 12.56
N ALA A 515 16.06 -0.96 13.48
CA ALA A 515 14.81 -1.73 13.48
C ALA A 515 13.73 -1.02 12.62
N THR A 516 14.15 -0.46 11.49
CA THR A 516 13.37 0.48 10.65
C THR A 516 12.40 -0.21 9.68
N GLY A 517 12.49 -1.53 9.54
CA GLY A 517 11.54 -2.36 8.79
C GLY A 517 11.91 -2.54 7.31
N PHE A 518 10.92 -2.80 6.46
CA PHE A 518 11.15 -3.18 5.07
C PHE A 518 10.37 -2.28 4.09
N GLY A 519 10.93 -2.11 2.89
CA GLY A 519 10.29 -1.42 1.77
C GLY A 519 9.39 -2.36 0.94
N SER A 520 8.51 -1.77 0.12
CA SER A 520 7.59 -2.53 -0.74
C SER A 520 8.33 -3.46 -1.74
N MET A 521 7.67 -4.57 -2.09
CA MET A 521 8.10 -5.51 -3.11
C MET A 521 8.29 -4.87 -4.49
N ASN A 522 7.67 -3.72 -4.78
CA ASN A 522 7.98 -2.88 -5.94
C ASN A 522 9.46 -2.57 -6.09
N GLY A 523 10.18 -2.37 -4.97
CA GLY A 523 11.61 -2.08 -4.98
C GLY A 523 12.42 -3.20 -5.63
N TRP A 524 12.00 -4.46 -5.49
CA TRP A 524 12.64 -5.59 -6.17
C TRP A 524 12.30 -5.63 -7.67
N ALA A 525 11.10 -5.24 -8.09
CA ALA A 525 10.78 -5.12 -9.51
C ALA A 525 11.53 -3.95 -10.18
N GLU A 526 11.75 -2.84 -9.44
CA GLU A 526 12.50 -1.68 -9.95
C GLU A 526 14.00 -1.99 -10.09
N GLU A 527 14.53 -2.81 -9.17
CA GLU A 527 15.94 -3.18 -9.06
C GLU A 527 16.32 -4.37 -9.96
N LEU A 528 15.41 -5.34 -10.16
CA LEU A 528 15.68 -6.57 -10.95
C LEU A 528 15.06 -6.56 -12.35
N ILE A 529 14.04 -5.75 -12.63
CA ILE A 529 13.43 -5.67 -13.97
C ILE A 529 13.71 -4.29 -14.56
N SER A 530 12.89 -3.30 -14.21
CA SER A 530 13.08 -1.91 -14.60
C SER A 530 12.16 -0.98 -13.80
N LYS A 531 12.52 0.30 -13.75
CA LYS A 531 11.62 1.35 -13.26
C LYS A 531 10.29 1.36 -14.02
N ASP A 532 10.29 1.16 -15.33
CA ASP A 532 9.05 1.19 -16.11
C ASP A 532 8.08 0.06 -15.70
N VAL A 533 8.58 -1.18 -15.57
CA VAL A 533 7.77 -2.32 -15.11
C VAL A 533 7.29 -2.11 -13.68
N ALA A 534 8.17 -1.65 -12.77
CA ALA A 534 7.82 -1.43 -11.37
C ALA A 534 6.87 -0.26 -11.15
N ASP A 535 6.90 0.74 -12.03
CA ASP A 535 5.86 1.74 -12.15
C ASP A 535 4.58 1.05 -12.70
N ARG A 536 4.60 0.48 -13.91
CA ARG A 536 3.45 -0.15 -14.61
C ARG A 536 2.61 -1.10 -13.78
N VAL A 537 3.24 -1.99 -13.00
CA VAL A 537 2.52 -2.91 -12.07
C VAL A 537 1.63 -2.15 -11.11
N GLY A 538 2.04 -0.97 -10.66
CA GLY A 538 1.45 -0.29 -9.52
C GLY A 538 1.93 -0.90 -8.20
N ARG A 539 1.36 -0.44 -7.09
CA ARG A 539 1.76 -0.79 -5.73
C ARG A 539 1.45 -2.26 -5.45
N CYS A 540 2.41 -2.97 -4.88
CA CYS A 540 2.15 -4.25 -4.22
C CYS A 540 1.82 -4.00 -2.74
N TRP A 541 0.81 -4.69 -2.21
CA TRP A 541 0.28 -4.57 -0.84
C TRP A 541 -0.52 -3.28 -0.55
N GLY A 542 -1.37 -3.32 0.48
CA GLY A 542 -2.38 -2.30 0.76
C GLY A 542 -3.69 -2.55 0.02
N LEU A 543 -4.78 -1.99 0.55
CA LEU A 543 -6.16 -2.09 0.05
C LEU A 543 -6.64 -0.78 -0.60
N GLY A 544 -5.97 0.34 -0.30
CA GLY A 544 -6.31 1.67 -0.78
C GLY A 544 -7.34 2.40 0.08
N SER A 545 -7.42 2.10 1.37
CA SER A 545 -8.42 2.69 2.29
C SER A 545 -8.17 4.15 2.71
N GLY A 546 -7.23 4.86 2.08
CA GLY A 546 -6.90 6.26 2.41
C GLY A 546 -6.15 6.47 3.72
N THR A 547 -5.77 5.39 4.40
CA THR A 547 -5.12 5.37 5.72
C THR A 547 -3.60 5.60 5.64
N THR A 548 -2.93 5.80 6.77
CA THR A 548 -1.48 6.05 6.88
C THR A 548 -0.65 5.00 6.15
N LYS A 549 0.04 5.46 5.09
CA LYS A 549 0.82 4.67 4.11
C LYS A 549 0.02 3.79 3.14
N ASP A 550 -1.31 3.80 3.17
CA ASP A 550 -2.19 3.14 2.19
C ASP A 550 -3.17 4.15 1.52
N PRO A 551 -2.64 5.10 0.73
CA PRO A 551 -3.47 6.03 -0.04
C PRO A 551 -4.34 5.27 -1.05
N GLY A 552 -5.44 5.90 -1.49
CA GLY A 552 -6.36 5.35 -2.48
C GLY A 552 -5.80 5.22 -3.91
N PRO A 553 -6.62 4.78 -4.87
CA PRO A 553 -8.03 4.38 -4.73
C PRO A 553 -8.20 3.04 -4.02
N TRP A 554 -9.41 2.78 -3.51
CA TRP A 554 -9.82 1.49 -2.93
C TRP A 554 -9.95 0.42 -4.02
N GLU A 555 -9.41 -0.77 -3.75
CA GLU A 555 -9.32 -1.89 -4.72
C GLU A 555 -10.19 -3.10 -4.34
N GLY A 556 -10.82 -3.11 -3.16
CA GLY A 556 -11.56 -4.26 -2.60
C GLY A 556 -10.69 -5.46 -2.20
N GLU A 557 -9.48 -5.57 -2.75
CA GLU A 557 -8.50 -6.64 -2.55
C GLU A 557 -7.08 -6.09 -2.35
N LEU A 558 -6.14 -6.91 -1.87
CA LEU A 558 -4.74 -6.51 -1.77
C LEU A 558 -4.13 -6.25 -3.16
N ARG A 559 -3.57 -5.05 -3.36
CA ARG A 559 -3.02 -4.65 -4.67
C ARG A 559 -1.91 -5.57 -5.15
N ASN A 560 -2.03 -6.01 -6.39
CA ASN A 560 -1.09 -6.87 -7.14
C ASN A 560 -0.67 -8.20 -6.48
N MET A 561 -1.22 -8.56 -5.32
CA MET A 561 -0.89 -9.80 -4.63
C MET A 561 -1.72 -10.97 -5.20
N TRP A 562 -1.04 -12.02 -5.65
CA TRP A 562 -1.64 -13.31 -6.06
C TRP A 562 -2.61 -13.25 -7.25
N LYS A 563 -2.77 -12.07 -7.85
CA LYS A 563 -3.66 -11.75 -8.97
C LYS A 563 -2.86 -11.24 -10.19
N PRO A 564 -3.43 -11.26 -11.42
CA PRO A 564 -2.73 -10.81 -12.61
C PRO A 564 -2.45 -9.30 -12.54
N THR A 565 -1.22 -8.88 -12.85
CA THR A 565 -0.82 -7.46 -12.84
C THR A 565 -1.07 -6.79 -14.20
N ALA A 566 -0.82 -5.48 -14.30
CA ALA A 566 -0.83 -4.72 -15.56
C ALA A 566 0.41 -4.97 -16.46
N VAL A 567 1.25 -5.94 -16.10
CA VAL A 567 2.39 -6.41 -16.89
C VAL A 567 2.17 -7.90 -17.22
N PRO A 568 2.14 -8.30 -18.50
CA PRO A 568 1.93 -9.69 -18.90
C PRO A 568 2.88 -10.65 -18.18
N ALA A 569 2.35 -11.81 -17.79
CA ALA A 569 3.11 -12.90 -17.16
C ALA A 569 3.87 -12.55 -15.85
N LEU A 570 3.69 -11.36 -15.27
CA LEU A 570 4.33 -10.95 -14.02
C LEU A 570 3.36 -11.03 -12.83
N TRP A 571 3.79 -11.71 -11.77
CA TRP A 571 3.01 -12.00 -10.57
C TRP A 571 3.78 -11.67 -9.30
N PHE A 572 3.08 -11.34 -8.21
CA PHE A 572 3.68 -11.17 -6.88
C PHE A 572 3.07 -12.15 -5.88
N HIS A 573 3.92 -12.80 -5.08
CA HIS A 573 3.49 -13.77 -4.06
C HIS A 573 4.29 -13.63 -2.77
N GLY A 574 3.66 -13.95 -1.64
CA GLY A 574 4.16 -13.64 -0.30
C GLY A 574 3.03 -13.23 0.64
N GLY A 575 3.41 -12.86 1.86
CA GLY A 575 2.52 -12.70 3.01
C GLY A 575 3.07 -13.47 4.21
N ASN A 576 2.24 -13.71 5.23
CA ASN A 576 2.52 -14.70 6.27
C ASN A 576 2.28 -16.14 5.77
N LEU A 577 2.44 -17.15 6.64
CA LEU A 577 2.31 -18.56 6.24
C LEU A 577 0.89 -18.93 5.83
N HIS A 578 -0.14 -18.47 6.56
CA HIS A 578 -1.54 -18.55 6.15
C HIS A 578 -1.79 -18.02 4.73
N GLN A 579 -1.40 -16.78 4.45
CA GLN A 579 -1.58 -16.20 3.11
C GLN A 579 -0.80 -16.96 2.03
N SER A 580 0.40 -17.45 2.37
CA SER A 580 1.22 -18.28 1.49
C SER A 580 0.54 -19.62 1.17
N ARG A 581 -0.04 -20.31 2.17
CA ARG A 581 -0.80 -21.56 2.01
C ARG A 581 -2.08 -21.36 1.20
N HIS A 582 -2.87 -20.36 1.55
CA HIS A 582 -4.18 -20.12 0.98
C HIS A 582 -4.09 -19.61 -0.47
N TYR A 583 -3.49 -18.44 -0.67
CA TYR A 583 -3.52 -17.77 -1.97
C TYR A 583 -2.58 -18.38 -3.03
N SER A 584 -1.63 -19.23 -2.62
CA SER A 584 -0.89 -20.07 -3.60
C SER A 584 -1.81 -21.02 -4.36
N LYS A 585 -2.98 -21.42 -3.82
CA LYS A 585 -3.95 -22.27 -4.54
C LYS A 585 -4.43 -21.57 -5.81
N TYR A 586 -4.95 -20.36 -5.67
CA TYR A 586 -5.52 -19.60 -6.78
C TYR A 586 -4.46 -19.15 -7.79
N LEU A 587 -3.25 -18.82 -7.33
CA LEU A 587 -2.13 -18.49 -8.22
C LEU A 587 -1.62 -19.72 -9.00
N ALA A 588 -1.51 -20.89 -8.36
CA ALA A 588 -1.12 -22.12 -9.04
C ALA A 588 -2.16 -22.54 -10.10
N LEU A 589 -3.47 -22.45 -9.79
CA LEU A 589 -4.54 -22.75 -10.76
C LEU A 589 -4.51 -21.79 -11.96
N GLN A 590 -4.28 -20.49 -11.73
CA GLN A 590 -4.13 -19.49 -12.80
C GLN A 590 -2.91 -19.75 -13.71
N ILE A 591 -1.78 -20.19 -13.14
CA ILE A 591 -0.56 -20.53 -13.90
C ILE A 591 -0.75 -21.84 -14.65
N LYS A 592 -1.32 -22.87 -14.01
CA LYS A 592 -1.60 -24.19 -14.62
C LYS A 592 -2.59 -24.06 -15.78
N ALA A 593 -3.66 -23.28 -15.64
CA ALA A 593 -4.61 -23.06 -16.75
C ALA A 593 -3.91 -22.48 -17.99
N ARG A 594 -3.05 -21.47 -17.80
CA ARG A 594 -2.24 -20.87 -18.88
C ARG A 594 -1.17 -21.81 -19.44
N TYR A 595 -0.68 -22.76 -18.66
CA TYR A 595 0.25 -23.80 -19.12
C TYR A 595 -0.44 -24.80 -20.06
N GLU A 596 -1.66 -25.20 -19.72
CA GLU A 596 -2.50 -26.11 -20.53
C GLU A 596 -3.27 -25.40 -21.67
N GLY A 597 -2.97 -24.13 -21.93
CA GLY A 597 -3.60 -23.35 -23.01
C GLY A 597 -5.07 -22.97 -22.79
N LEU A 598 -5.61 -23.14 -21.57
CA LEU A 598 -6.98 -22.77 -21.25
C LEU A 598 -7.17 -21.24 -21.31
N PRO A 599 -8.25 -20.73 -21.94
CA PRO A 599 -8.56 -19.31 -21.95
C PRO A 599 -8.84 -18.73 -20.54
N THR A 600 -8.06 -17.73 -20.12
CA THR A 600 -8.16 -17.07 -18.81
C THR A 600 -8.35 -15.53 -18.91
N PRO A 601 -9.53 -15.03 -19.31
CA PRO A 601 -9.83 -13.59 -19.38
C PRO A 601 -9.86 -12.99 -17.97
N VAL A 602 -9.12 -11.90 -17.75
CA VAL A 602 -9.03 -11.28 -16.43
C VAL A 602 -10.05 -10.16 -16.31
N TYR A 603 -11.16 -10.40 -15.61
CA TYR A 603 -12.13 -9.35 -15.30
C TYR A 603 -11.58 -8.41 -14.21
N GLY A 604 -11.79 -7.09 -14.37
CA GLY A 604 -11.49 -6.13 -13.31
C GLY A 604 -10.00 -5.91 -13.02
N GLN A 605 -9.15 -5.89 -14.05
CA GLN A 605 -7.79 -5.32 -13.91
C GLN A 605 -7.87 -3.83 -13.56
N ALA A 606 -6.93 -3.35 -12.73
CA ALA A 606 -6.88 -1.96 -12.27
C ALA A 606 -6.73 -0.99 -13.46
N LYS A 607 -7.71 -0.07 -13.64
CA LYS A 607 -7.84 0.77 -14.84
C LYS A 607 -6.88 1.96 -14.89
N VAL A 608 -6.42 2.43 -13.73
CA VAL A 608 -5.39 3.47 -13.59
C VAL A 608 -4.26 2.87 -12.76
N PRO A 609 -3.05 2.69 -13.32
CA PRO A 609 -1.93 2.10 -12.56
C PRO A 609 -1.50 2.98 -11.37
N ASP A 610 -1.13 2.40 -10.22
CA ASP A 610 -0.75 3.22 -9.03
C ASP A 610 0.50 4.12 -9.26
N TRP A 611 1.28 3.89 -10.31
CA TRP A 611 2.34 4.83 -10.69
C TRP A 611 1.78 6.17 -11.17
N ALA A 612 0.60 6.18 -11.79
CA ALA A 612 -0.14 7.38 -12.13
C ALA A 612 -0.61 8.06 -10.83
N HIS A 613 -1.40 7.38 -10.01
CA HIS A 613 -1.88 7.87 -8.70
C HIS A 613 -0.75 8.43 -7.81
N SER A 614 0.33 7.68 -7.61
CA SER A 614 1.45 8.15 -6.80
C SER A 614 2.23 9.31 -7.46
N LYS A 615 2.23 9.47 -8.79
CA LYS A 615 2.79 10.66 -9.46
C LYS A 615 1.81 11.84 -9.40
N LEU A 616 0.50 11.61 -9.40
CA LEU A 616 -0.55 12.63 -9.16
C LEU A 616 -0.41 13.20 -7.75
N GLU A 617 -0.48 12.37 -6.71
CA GLU A 617 -0.30 12.74 -5.30
C GLU A 617 0.98 13.55 -5.08
N ARG A 618 2.11 13.07 -5.61
CA ARG A 618 3.41 13.77 -5.51
C ARG A 618 3.50 15.05 -6.34
N ARG A 619 2.65 15.26 -7.36
CA ARG A 619 2.53 16.52 -8.12
C ARG A 619 1.61 17.51 -7.38
N ALA A 620 0.48 17.05 -6.85
CA ALA A 620 -0.50 17.85 -6.10
C ALA A 620 0.05 18.35 -4.75
N ASN A 621 0.56 17.45 -3.90
CA ASN A 621 1.09 17.83 -2.58
C ASN A 621 2.30 18.80 -2.67
N LYS A 622 3.12 18.67 -3.72
CA LYS A 622 4.18 19.66 -4.01
C LYS A 622 3.65 21.00 -4.47
N ALA A 623 2.53 21.03 -5.19
CA ALA A 623 1.90 22.27 -5.63
C ALA A 623 1.23 23.01 -4.46
N VAL A 624 0.51 22.29 -3.59
CA VAL A 624 -0.07 22.82 -2.35
C VAL A 624 1.00 23.50 -1.48
N LEU A 625 2.06 22.77 -1.12
CA LEU A 625 3.14 23.29 -0.28
C LEU A 625 3.85 24.49 -0.93
N PHE A 626 4.04 24.47 -2.25
CA PHE A 626 4.73 25.54 -2.98
C PHE A 626 3.86 26.80 -3.13
N LEU A 627 2.55 26.68 -3.39
CA LEU A 627 1.63 27.82 -3.39
C LEU A 627 1.54 28.45 -1.99
N GLN A 628 1.39 27.64 -0.95
CA GLN A 628 1.45 28.11 0.45
C GLN A 628 2.75 28.87 0.73
N GLN A 629 3.91 28.32 0.34
CA GLN A 629 5.22 28.97 0.48
C GLN A 629 5.34 30.30 -0.28
N LEU A 630 4.66 30.47 -1.42
CA LEU A 630 4.64 31.73 -2.17
C LEU A 630 3.69 32.79 -1.58
N THR A 631 2.60 32.37 -0.93
CA THR A 631 1.55 33.28 -0.41
C THR A 631 1.67 33.62 1.08
N THR A 632 2.36 32.81 1.87
CA THR A 632 2.49 33.04 3.33
C THR A 632 3.43 34.21 3.63
N ILE A 633 2.98 35.11 4.50
CA ILE A 633 3.80 36.18 5.10
C ILE A 633 4.77 35.57 6.10
N GLN A 634 6.07 35.84 5.97
CA GLN A 634 7.07 35.47 6.97
C GLN A 634 7.42 36.69 7.84
N GLN A 635 7.33 36.50 9.17
CA GLN A 635 8.04 37.35 10.12
C GLN A 635 9.50 36.94 10.20
N THR A 636 10.38 37.93 10.30
CA THR A 636 11.80 37.77 10.65
C THR A 636 12.17 38.86 11.65
N GLY A 637 13.32 38.74 12.33
CA GLY A 637 13.73 39.70 13.38
C GLY A 637 13.87 41.17 12.91
N GLU A 638 13.92 41.40 11.61
CA GLU A 638 14.01 42.72 10.97
C GLU A 638 12.67 43.21 10.37
N GLY A 639 11.58 42.45 10.53
CA GLY A 639 10.22 42.86 10.15
C GLY A 639 9.42 41.88 9.29
N LEU A 640 8.30 42.38 8.76
CA LEU A 640 7.32 41.68 7.93
C LEU A 640 7.70 41.73 6.45
N LYS A 641 7.82 40.57 5.80
CA LYS A 641 7.99 40.49 4.33
C LYS A 641 6.66 40.22 3.63
N VAL A 642 6.39 41.02 2.60
CA VAL A 642 5.24 40.89 1.69
C VAL A 642 5.28 39.51 0.99
N PRO A 643 4.13 38.86 0.72
CA PRO A 643 4.09 37.58 -0.02
C PRO A 643 4.81 37.66 -1.37
N THR A 644 5.43 36.55 -1.76
CA THR A 644 6.15 36.47 -3.06
C THR A 644 5.17 36.45 -4.22
N MET A 645 4.00 35.82 -4.05
CA MET A 645 2.86 35.87 -4.95
C MET A 645 1.65 36.45 -4.20
N PRO A 646 1.04 37.55 -4.67
CA PRO A 646 -0.20 38.05 -4.09
C PRO A 646 -1.37 37.14 -4.51
N LYS A 647 -2.33 36.89 -3.60
CA LYS A 647 -3.50 36.03 -3.86
C LYS A 647 -4.31 36.50 -5.08
N SER A 648 -4.38 37.81 -5.30
CA SER A 648 -5.01 38.41 -6.49
C SER A 648 -4.44 37.91 -7.83
N ALA A 649 -3.18 37.46 -7.91
CA ALA A 649 -2.60 36.87 -9.11
C ALA A 649 -3.08 35.45 -9.42
N VAL A 650 -3.71 34.76 -8.46
CA VAL A 650 -4.51 33.52 -8.69
C VAL A 650 -5.92 33.88 -9.15
N VAL A 651 -6.51 34.92 -8.55
CA VAL A 651 -7.87 35.37 -8.85
C VAL A 651 -8.00 35.97 -10.25
N SER A 652 -7.01 36.74 -10.71
CA SER A 652 -7.00 37.35 -12.05
C SER A 652 -6.44 36.45 -13.17
N ALA A 653 -6.17 35.17 -12.91
CA ALA A 653 -5.64 34.24 -13.90
C ALA A 653 -6.75 33.40 -14.56
N GLU A 654 -6.66 33.22 -15.89
CA GLU A 654 -7.43 32.24 -16.67
C GLU A 654 -6.83 30.83 -16.59
N GLY A 655 -5.56 30.72 -16.21
CA GLY A 655 -4.92 29.44 -15.94
C GLY A 655 -3.68 29.56 -15.07
N ILE A 656 -3.27 28.43 -14.50
CA ILE A 656 -2.05 28.33 -13.69
C ILE A 656 -1.21 27.18 -14.22
N ALA A 657 0.05 27.47 -14.55
CA ALA A 657 1.04 26.44 -14.83
C ALA A 657 2.02 26.31 -13.66
N ILE A 658 2.20 25.09 -13.14
CA ILE A 658 3.21 24.79 -12.11
C ILE A 658 4.26 23.86 -12.72
N LYS A 659 5.51 24.31 -12.72
CA LYS A 659 6.67 23.64 -13.33
C LYS A 659 7.77 23.38 -12.29
N TYR A 660 8.39 22.21 -12.39
CA TYR A 660 9.52 21.77 -11.58
C TYR A 660 10.68 21.40 -12.52
N LYS A 661 11.77 22.18 -12.50
CA LYS A 661 12.98 21.97 -13.31
C LYS A 661 14.13 21.51 -12.41
N SER A 662 14.93 20.57 -12.86
CA SER A 662 16.09 20.04 -12.12
C SER A 662 17.26 19.82 -13.07
N LYS A 663 18.34 20.59 -12.88
CA LYS A 663 19.60 20.51 -13.64
C LYS A 663 20.71 19.97 -12.75
N TYR A 664 21.53 19.07 -13.28
CA TYR A 664 22.69 18.51 -12.59
C TYR A 664 23.76 18.07 -13.59
N GLY A 665 25.02 18.10 -13.18
CA GLY A 665 26.14 17.56 -13.97
C GLY A 665 27.46 18.30 -13.74
N ALA A 666 28.46 17.95 -14.55
CA ALA A 666 29.77 18.58 -14.62
C ALA A 666 30.31 18.48 -16.05
N LEU A 667 30.68 19.62 -16.65
CA LEU A 667 30.98 19.85 -18.08
C LEU A 667 29.81 19.56 -19.05
N LEU A 668 29.20 18.38 -18.92
CA LEU A 668 27.89 18.03 -19.46
C LEU A 668 26.85 18.07 -18.35
N THR A 669 25.72 18.69 -18.62
CA THR A 669 24.60 18.85 -17.68
C THR A 669 23.31 18.31 -18.28
N ARG A 670 22.52 17.63 -17.45
CA ARG A 670 21.19 17.13 -17.81
C ARG A 670 20.14 17.89 -17.02
N THR A 671 19.15 18.40 -17.74
CA THR A 671 18.02 19.13 -17.18
C THR A 671 16.73 18.35 -17.44
N THR A 672 15.92 18.14 -16.41
CA THR A 672 14.58 17.53 -16.52
C THR A 672 13.53 18.52 -16.02
N GLU A 673 12.43 18.64 -16.75
CA GLU A 673 11.28 19.48 -16.42
C GLU A 673 10.02 18.61 -16.32
N ARG A 674 9.19 18.86 -15.31
CA ARG A 674 7.86 18.25 -15.15
C ARG A 674 6.88 19.28 -14.59
N GLY A 675 5.63 19.24 -15.01
CA GLY A 675 4.64 20.20 -14.53
C GLY A 675 3.21 19.82 -14.88
N PHE A 676 2.31 20.78 -14.69
CA PHE A 676 0.94 20.74 -15.20
C PHE A 676 0.40 22.14 -15.47
N VAL A 677 -0.66 22.21 -16.26
CA VAL A 677 -1.50 23.40 -16.49
C VAL A 677 -2.92 23.07 -16.05
N ILE A 678 -3.55 23.97 -15.30
CA ILE A 678 -4.99 23.98 -15.03
C ILE A 678 -5.60 25.28 -15.57
N ARG A 679 -6.82 25.20 -16.08
CA ARG A 679 -7.62 26.33 -16.57
C ARG A 679 -8.72 26.68 -15.56
N LYS A 680 -9.09 27.96 -15.46
CA LYS A 680 -10.28 28.40 -14.75
C LYS A 680 -11.54 28.13 -15.58
N LEU A 681 -12.56 27.57 -14.94
CA LEU A 681 -13.87 27.30 -15.52
C LEU A 681 -14.91 28.12 -14.77
N THR A 682 -15.70 28.92 -15.49
CA THR A 682 -16.75 29.76 -14.91
C THR A 682 -18.12 29.13 -15.18
N GLY A 683 -18.80 28.71 -14.12
CA GLY A 683 -20.14 28.11 -14.21
C GLY A 683 -21.25 29.13 -14.52
N PRO A 684 -22.46 28.68 -14.90
CA PRO A 684 -23.58 29.56 -15.26
C PRO A 684 -24.02 30.57 -14.19
N GLY A 685 -23.69 30.32 -12.91
CA GLY A 685 -23.93 31.24 -11.78
C GLY A 685 -22.75 32.13 -11.41
N GLY A 686 -21.67 32.17 -12.20
CA GLY A 686 -20.42 32.87 -11.86
C GLY A 686 -19.51 32.11 -10.88
N GLU A 687 -19.89 30.88 -10.50
CA GLU A 687 -19.06 30.00 -9.66
C GLU A 687 -17.74 29.67 -10.37
N ILE A 688 -16.62 29.88 -9.69
CA ILE A 688 -15.28 29.55 -10.18
C ILE A 688 -14.95 28.10 -9.82
N ARG A 689 -14.61 27.32 -10.83
CA ARG A 689 -14.01 25.98 -10.71
C ARG A 689 -12.69 25.93 -11.48
N TRP A 690 -11.97 24.82 -11.34
CA TRP A 690 -10.72 24.58 -12.08
C TRP A 690 -10.83 23.28 -12.87
N SER A 691 -10.23 23.28 -14.06
CA SER A 691 -10.15 22.10 -14.92
C SER A 691 -9.31 20.99 -14.30
N ALA A 692 -9.42 19.79 -14.86
CA ALA A 692 -8.42 18.75 -14.65
C ALA A 692 -7.03 19.23 -15.14
N PRO A 693 -5.93 18.76 -14.52
CA PRO A 693 -4.57 19.15 -14.89
C PRO A 693 -4.08 18.46 -16.17
N VAL A 694 -3.71 19.24 -17.19
CA VAL A 694 -2.90 18.73 -18.32
C VAL A 694 -1.46 18.64 -17.89
N PHE A 695 -0.86 17.46 -17.97
CA PHE A 695 0.49 17.22 -17.52
C PHE A 695 1.56 17.52 -18.59
N LEU A 696 2.69 18.06 -18.13
CA LEU A 696 3.83 18.45 -18.97
C LEU A 696 5.11 17.70 -18.56
N GLN A 697 5.93 17.34 -19.55
CA GLN A 697 7.29 16.85 -19.37
C GLN A 697 8.25 17.58 -20.33
N GLY A 698 9.50 17.75 -19.91
CA GLY A 698 10.56 18.31 -20.74
C GLY A 698 11.95 17.83 -20.34
N SER A 699 12.90 18.03 -21.24
CA SER A 699 14.31 17.72 -21.02
C SER A 699 15.21 18.62 -21.85
N ALA A 700 16.34 19.02 -21.27
CA ALA A 700 17.43 19.69 -21.97
C ALA A 700 18.77 19.02 -21.64
N MET A 701 19.75 19.21 -22.53
CA MET A 701 21.17 18.99 -22.22
C MET A 701 21.93 20.29 -22.43
N GLY A 702 22.93 20.52 -21.58
CA GLY A 702 23.81 21.68 -21.66
C GLY A 702 25.28 21.28 -21.62
N ALA A 703 26.09 21.89 -22.48
CA ALA A 703 27.54 21.69 -22.51
C ALA A 703 28.28 23.02 -22.26
N GLY A 704 29.29 23.01 -21.41
CA GLY A 704 30.12 24.20 -21.13
C GLY A 704 30.83 24.14 -19.77
N LEU A 705 31.22 25.30 -19.23
CA LEU A 705 31.85 25.39 -17.91
C LEU A 705 30.77 25.35 -16.82
N SER A 706 30.23 24.15 -16.59
CA SER A 706 29.13 23.91 -15.64
C SER A 706 29.48 22.83 -14.64
N GLY A 707 29.04 22.98 -13.39
CA GLY A 707 29.27 22.03 -12.30
C GLY A 707 28.34 22.29 -11.11
N GLY A 708 27.62 21.25 -10.67
CA GLY A 708 26.78 21.27 -9.47
C GLY A 708 25.34 20.81 -9.69
N TYR A 709 24.41 21.33 -8.88
CA TYR A 709 22.97 21.06 -9.02
C TYR A 709 22.12 22.32 -8.84
N ARG A 710 21.00 22.37 -9.55
CA ARG A 710 19.95 23.38 -9.42
C ARG A 710 18.57 22.73 -9.50
N LYS A 711 17.74 22.94 -8.48
CA LYS A 711 16.31 22.63 -8.50
C LYS A 711 15.54 23.94 -8.50
N SER A 712 14.53 24.08 -9.35
CA SER A 712 13.65 25.24 -9.34
C SER A 712 12.19 24.84 -9.46
N ARG A 713 11.32 25.59 -8.78
CA ARG A 713 9.87 25.42 -8.76
C ARG A 713 9.28 26.74 -9.21
N THR A 714 8.38 26.72 -10.18
CA THR A 714 7.84 27.92 -10.82
C THR A 714 6.32 27.82 -10.92
N CYS A 715 5.62 28.83 -10.40
CA CYS A 715 4.20 29.08 -10.63
C CYS A 715 4.08 30.20 -11.67
N ILE A 716 3.22 30.01 -12.67
CA ILE A 716 2.95 31.00 -13.71
C ILE A 716 1.46 31.29 -13.71
N ALA A 717 1.09 32.53 -13.43
CA ALA A 717 -0.25 33.03 -13.68
C ALA A 717 -0.39 33.37 -15.17
N LEU A 718 -1.37 32.74 -15.83
CA LEU A 718 -1.64 32.86 -17.26
C LEU A 718 -2.85 33.79 -17.43
N ALA A 719 -2.63 34.96 -18.03
CA ALA A 719 -3.60 36.05 -18.02
C ALA A 719 -4.74 35.93 -19.05
N ASN A 720 -4.65 34.98 -19.99
CA ASN A 720 -5.66 34.73 -21.02
C ASN A 720 -5.50 33.34 -21.66
N ASP A 721 -6.50 32.89 -22.42
CA ASP A 721 -6.50 31.66 -23.22
C ASP A 721 -5.25 31.48 -24.08
N GLN A 722 -4.75 32.57 -24.66
CA GLN A 722 -3.55 32.51 -25.51
C GLN A 722 -2.31 32.11 -24.70
N ALA A 723 -2.17 32.59 -23.46
CA ALA A 723 -1.12 32.17 -22.54
C ALA A 723 -1.32 30.71 -22.05
N VAL A 724 -2.57 30.27 -21.85
CA VAL A 724 -2.91 28.86 -21.55
C VAL A 724 -2.47 27.95 -22.69
N GLN A 725 -2.82 28.27 -23.93
CA GLN A 725 -2.40 27.51 -25.12
C GLN A 725 -0.89 27.62 -25.38
N SER A 726 -0.26 28.78 -25.11
CA SER A 726 1.19 28.98 -25.18
C SER A 726 1.94 28.03 -24.22
N ALA A 727 1.37 27.74 -23.05
CA ALA A 727 1.93 26.81 -22.07
C ALA A 727 1.78 25.32 -22.43
N LEU A 728 0.89 24.96 -23.37
CA LEU A 728 0.73 23.58 -23.88
C LEU A 728 1.55 23.28 -25.14
N ARG A 729 1.90 24.30 -25.93
CA ARG A 729 2.72 24.14 -27.14
C ARG A 729 4.10 23.59 -26.81
N SER A 730 4.69 22.84 -27.74
CA SER A 730 6.08 22.37 -27.61
C SER A 730 7.03 23.56 -27.63
N GLN A 731 7.56 23.94 -26.47
CA GLN A 731 8.51 25.03 -26.31
C GLN A 731 9.91 24.44 -26.43
N SER A 732 10.64 24.82 -27.48
CA SER A 732 12.05 24.45 -27.68
C SER A 732 12.95 25.64 -27.33
N GLU A 733 13.83 25.45 -26.36
CA GLU A 733 14.80 26.45 -25.89
C GLU A 733 16.19 26.05 -26.39
N PHE A 734 16.88 26.96 -27.10
CA PHE A 734 18.29 26.82 -27.46
C PHE A 734 19.02 28.16 -27.27
N GLY A 735 20.12 28.16 -26.54
CA GLY A 735 20.91 29.38 -26.32
C GLY A 735 21.94 29.31 -25.19
N PRO A 736 22.73 30.39 -25.01
CA PRO A 736 23.68 30.51 -23.91
C PRO A 736 22.96 30.70 -22.56
N CYS A 737 23.46 30.02 -21.54
CA CYS A 737 22.92 29.97 -20.18
C CYS A 737 24.06 30.28 -19.21
N VAL A 738 23.88 31.32 -18.38
CA VAL A 738 24.90 31.80 -17.43
C VAL A 738 24.28 31.91 -16.04
N HIS A 739 24.74 31.11 -15.08
CA HIS A 739 24.29 31.14 -13.70
C HIS A 739 25.44 30.91 -12.72
N PHE A 740 25.57 31.79 -11.74
CA PHE A 740 26.47 31.64 -10.60
C PHE A 740 25.64 31.60 -9.31
N LEU A 741 25.45 30.41 -8.74
CA LEU A 741 24.65 30.19 -7.53
C LEU A 741 25.43 29.34 -6.54
N LEU A 742 26.11 29.98 -5.60
CA LEU A 742 26.85 29.36 -4.50
C LEU A 742 26.17 29.74 -3.17
N ASP A 743 25.10 29.04 -2.84
CA ASP A 743 24.42 29.14 -1.53
C ASP A 743 24.04 27.73 -1.06
N MET A 744 24.46 27.36 0.16
CA MET A 744 24.17 26.07 0.77
C MET A 744 23.32 26.17 2.05
N ASN A 745 22.96 27.37 2.50
CA ASN A 745 22.25 27.56 3.79
C ASN A 745 21.31 28.79 3.83
N GLY A 746 20.89 29.35 2.70
CA GLY A 746 19.98 30.49 2.63
C GLY A 746 18.78 30.30 1.70
N THR A 747 17.56 30.41 2.23
CA THR A 747 16.32 30.51 1.43
C THR A 747 16.19 31.89 0.78
N ARG A 748 17.09 32.21 -0.16
CA ARG A 748 17.11 33.50 -0.86
C ARG A 748 16.14 33.52 -2.05
N ILE A 749 14.90 33.88 -1.76
CA ILE A 749 13.90 34.24 -2.77
C ILE A 749 14.42 35.48 -3.53
N LYS A 750 14.96 35.26 -4.74
CA LYS A 750 15.44 36.32 -5.64
C LYS A 750 14.59 36.35 -6.92
N ARG A 751 13.90 37.47 -7.15
CA ARG A 751 13.55 37.90 -8.52
C ARG A 751 14.83 38.02 -9.34
N ALA A 752 14.76 37.67 -10.61
CA ALA A 752 15.84 37.81 -11.56
C ALA A 752 15.29 38.36 -12.87
N HIS A 753 15.97 39.36 -13.39
CA HIS A 753 16.16 39.51 -14.81
C HIS A 753 17.66 39.50 -15.08
N PHE A 754 18.03 39.03 -16.25
CA PHE A 754 19.33 39.36 -16.84
C PHE A 754 19.20 40.74 -17.46
N ASP A 755 19.78 41.76 -16.84
CA ASP A 755 20.60 42.77 -17.52
C ASP A 755 21.47 43.55 -16.50
N SER A 756 22.45 44.31 -16.98
CA SER A 756 23.53 44.89 -16.15
C SER A 756 23.37 46.40 -15.87
N SER A 757 22.52 46.77 -14.90
CA SER A 757 22.58 48.06 -14.20
C SER A 757 21.81 48.02 -12.86
N ASP A 758 22.03 49.00 -11.98
CA ASP A 758 21.75 48.87 -10.55
C ASP A 758 20.42 49.50 -10.06
N GLN A 759 19.98 49.06 -8.87
CA GLN A 759 18.99 49.61 -7.94
C GLN A 759 17.46 49.58 -8.21
N ALA A 760 16.73 49.54 -7.09
CA ALA A 760 15.34 49.96 -6.86
C ALA A 760 14.17 49.27 -7.63
N SER A 761 13.77 48.09 -7.12
CA SER A 761 12.36 47.65 -6.97
C SER A 761 11.36 47.88 -8.12
N GLN A 762 11.15 46.86 -8.97
CA GLN A 762 9.89 46.68 -9.71
C GLN A 762 9.62 45.25 -10.22
N THR A 763 8.52 45.07 -10.96
CA THR A 763 7.91 43.76 -11.30
C THR A 763 8.23 43.30 -12.71
N ALA A 764 8.75 42.08 -12.84
CA ALA A 764 9.02 41.43 -14.11
C ALA A 764 7.73 40.90 -14.77
N VAL A 765 7.11 41.73 -15.61
CA VAL A 765 6.08 41.30 -16.56
C VAL A 765 6.79 40.85 -17.83
N SER A 766 6.90 39.54 -18.06
CA SER A 766 7.46 39.03 -19.31
C SER A 766 6.35 38.81 -20.33
N GLN A 767 6.34 39.62 -21.39
CA GLN A 767 5.58 39.35 -22.61
C GLN A 767 6.22 38.16 -23.32
N ASP A 768 5.45 37.11 -23.66
CA ASP A 768 5.97 36.02 -24.48
C ASP A 768 6.11 36.43 -25.96
N ARG A 769 6.78 35.61 -26.78
CA ARG A 769 6.98 35.87 -28.22
C ARG A 769 5.67 35.87 -29.05
N HIS A 770 4.52 35.71 -28.41
CA HIS A 770 3.19 35.69 -29.02
C HIS A 770 2.23 36.72 -28.41
N GLY A 771 2.69 37.55 -27.47
CA GLY A 771 1.91 38.64 -26.87
C GLY A 771 1.23 38.31 -25.54
N GLY A 772 1.37 37.09 -25.01
CA GLY A 772 0.79 36.69 -23.73
C GLY A 772 1.49 37.35 -22.54
N MET A 773 0.73 38.09 -21.71
CA MET A 773 1.22 38.51 -20.39
C MET A 773 1.27 37.31 -19.44
N THR A 774 2.42 37.09 -18.80
CA THR A 774 2.58 36.06 -17.77
C THR A 774 3.33 36.60 -16.56
N ALA A 775 2.81 36.33 -15.36
CA ALA A 775 3.49 36.65 -14.10
C ALA A 775 4.12 35.36 -13.55
N LYS A 776 5.45 35.37 -13.38
CA LYS A 776 6.26 34.19 -13.03
C LYS A 776 6.81 34.33 -11.61
N TYR A 777 6.50 33.36 -10.76
CA TYR A 777 6.89 33.29 -9.36
C TYR A 777 7.67 32.01 -9.13
N TYR A 778 8.86 32.05 -8.54
CA TYR A 778 9.68 30.84 -8.41
C TYR A 778 10.55 30.80 -7.15
N GLN A 779 10.94 29.58 -6.78
CA GLN A 779 11.96 29.27 -5.79
C GLN A 779 13.09 28.48 -6.45
N VAL A 780 14.33 28.67 -6.01
CA VAL A 780 15.52 27.94 -6.48
C VAL A 780 16.31 27.41 -5.29
N ASP A 781 16.59 26.10 -5.29
CA ASP A 781 17.46 25.42 -4.34
C ASP A 781 18.70 24.95 -5.14
N ALA A 782 19.87 25.60 -5.01
CA ALA A 782 21.00 25.36 -5.92
C ALA A 782 22.40 25.67 -5.35
N ALA A 783 23.33 24.76 -5.63
CA ALA A 783 24.78 24.97 -5.55
C ALA A 783 25.38 24.59 -6.91
N MET A 784 25.54 25.57 -7.79
CA MET A 784 25.92 25.38 -9.20
C MET A 784 26.58 26.62 -9.80
N VAL A 785 27.71 26.41 -10.47
CA VAL A 785 28.26 27.34 -11.48
C VAL A 785 27.93 26.75 -12.85
N ASP A 786 27.51 27.58 -13.79
CA ASP A 786 26.95 27.12 -15.06
C ASP A 786 27.13 28.17 -16.16
N ILE A 787 28.04 27.91 -17.09
CA ILE A 787 28.25 28.69 -18.31
C ILE A 787 28.16 27.71 -19.48
N SER A 788 26.94 27.38 -19.91
CA SER A 788 26.67 26.35 -20.92
C SER A 788 25.81 26.87 -22.08
N VAL A 789 25.91 26.23 -23.24
CA VAL A 789 24.83 26.29 -24.24
C VAL A 789 23.86 25.17 -23.90
N GLU A 790 22.61 25.49 -23.61
CA GLU A 790 21.54 24.50 -23.42
C GLU A 790 20.71 24.35 -24.69
N GLY A 791 20.30 23.12 -24.98
CA GLY A 791 19.27 22.77 -25.96
C GLY A 791 18.27 21.80 -25.35
N GLY A 792 16.98 22.10 -25.44
CA GLY A 792 15.93 21.22 -24.91
C GLY A 792 14.50 21.64 -25.27
N SER A 793 13.54 20.81 -24.84
CA SER A 793 12.12 21.05 -25.11
C SER A 793 11.23 20.67 -23.92
N THR A 794 10.06 21.30 -23.84
CA THR A 794 8.95 20.94 -22.94
C THR A 794 7.65 20.82 -23.73
N TYR A 795 6.88 19.76 -23.47
CA TYR A 795 5.70 19.35 -24.22
C TYR A 795 4.67 18.63 -23.32
N VAL A 796 3.48 18.35 -23.85
CA VAL A 796 2.43 17.59 -23.13
C VAL A 796 2.84 16.12 -22.94
N ASP A 797 2.79 15.66 -21.69
CA ASP A 797 3.16 14.33 -21.19
C ASP A 797 2.13 13.29 -21.63
N LYS A 798 2.03 12.99 -22.94
CA LYS A 798 0.93 12.22 -23.56
C LYS A 798 0.66 10.90 -22.83
N ASP A 799 1.71 10.12 -22.58
CA ASP A 799 1.60 8.80 -21.95
C ASP A 799 1.08 8.90 -20.51
N PHE A 800 1.46 9.96 -19.78
CA PHE A 800 0.92 10.22 -18.45
C PHE A 800 -0.53 10.68 -18.46
N ASN A 801 -0.90 11.58 -19.38
CA ASN A 801 -2.29 12.02 -19.49
C ASN A 801 -3.19 10.83 -19.89
N ALA A 802 -2.76 9.98 -20.82
CA ALA A 802 -3.47 8.77 -21.19
C ALA A 802 -3.55 7.73 -20.06
N ALA A 803 -2.51 7.60 -19.23
CA ALA A 803 -2.52 6.72 -18.05
C ALA A 803 -3.41 7.23 -16.90
N VAL A 804 -3.75 8.53 -16.88
CA VAL A 804 -4.63 9.15 -15.86
C VAL A 804 -6.08 9.24 -16.32
N TYR A 805 -6.32 9.65 -17.57
CA TYR A 805 -7.67 9.95 -18.09
C TYR A 805 -8.20 8.91 -19.08
N GLY A 806 -7.36 7.95 -19.51
CA GLY A 806 -7.69 6.98 -20.55
C GLY A 806 -7.17 7.38 -21.94
N GLN A 807 -7.11 6.40 -22.84
CA GLN A 807 -6.66 6.60 -24.22
C GLN A 807 -7.67 7.46 -25.01
N GLY A 808 -7.14 8.34 -25.88
CA GLY A 808 -7.94 9.22 -26.75
C GLY A 808 -8.34 10.57 -26.13
N VAL A 809 -8.21 10.76 -24.81
CA VAL A 809 -8.52 12.05 -24.16
C VAL A 809 -7.49 13.12 -24.57
N THR A 810 -7.97 14.29 -24.99
CA THR A 810 -7.12 15.39 -25.48
C THR A 810 -6.79 16.40 -24.38
N ALA A 811 -5.68 17.13 -24.54
CA ALA A 811 -5.33 18.24 -23.64
C ALA A 811 -6.39 19.37 -23.65
N GLU A 812 -7.13 19.53 -24.75
CA GLU A 812 -8.20 20.51 -24.85
C GLU A 812 -9.44 20.07 -24.06
N GLY A 813 -9.84 18.80 -24.15
CA GLY A 813 -10.95 18.23 -23.34
C GLY A 813 -10.66 18.21 -21.84
N ILE A 814 -9.40 18.01 -21.45
CA ILE A 814 -8.95 18.12 -20.05
C ILE A 814 -9.09 19.56 -19.54
N LEU A 815 -8.84 20.58 -20.37
CA LEU A 815 -8.98 21.99 -19.99
C LEU A 815 -10.39 22.55 -20.18
N SER A 816 -11.24 21.97 -21.03
CA SER A 816 -12.66 22.35 -21.19
C SER A 816 -13.52 21.87 -20.01
N GLY A 817 -13.11 20.77 -19.36
CA GLY A 817 -13.84 20.14 -18.26
C GLY A 817 -14.63 18.89 -18.64
N GLU A 818 -14.37 18.29 -19.82
CA GLU A 818 -15.00 17.02 -20.25
C GLU A 818 -14.66 15.84 -19.32
N VAL A 819 -13.51 15.89 -18.63
CA VAL A 819 -13.12 14.91 -17.61
C VAL A 819 -12.99 15.57 -16.22
N PRO A 820 -13.46 14.91 -15.15
CA PRO A 820 -13.35 15.44 -13.80
C PRO A 820 -11.89 15.46 -13.32
N PRO A 821 -11.50 16.41 -12.44
CA PRO A 821 -10.16 16.42 -11.87
C PRO A 821 -9.87 15.19 -10.98
N PRO A 822 -8.63 14.64 -11.01
CA PRO A 822 -8.26 13.52 -10.15
C PRO A 822 -8.39 13.84 -8.65
N ALA A 823 -8.74 12.83 -7.85
CA ALA A 823 -9.01 12.99 -6.41
C ALA A 823 -7.81 13.55 -5.62
N GLU A 824 -6.58 13.25 -6.05
CA GLU A 824 -5.34 13.74 -5.46
C GLU A 824 -5.18 15.27 -5.56
N PHE A 825 -5.84 15.90 -6.54
CA PHE A 825 -5.77 17.34 -6.78
C PHE A 825 -6.80 18.14 -5.95
N GLN A 826 -7.73 17.49 -5.24
CA GLN A 826 -8.79 18.17 -4.48
C GLN A 826 -8.23 19.17 -3.45
N LEU A 827 -7.19 18.79 -2.70
CA LEU A 827 -6.52 19.70 -1.75
C LEU A 827 -5.89 20.93 -2.42
N LEU A 828 -5.41 20.80 -3.67
CA LEU A 828 -4.91 21.94 -4.45
C LEU A 828 -6.05 22.89 -4.81
N TYR A 829 -7.20 22.36 -5.22
CA TYR A 829 -8.38 23.18 -5.52
C TYR A 829 -8.98 23.83 -4.28
N THR A 830 -8.97 23.18 -3.11
CA THR A 830 -9.36 23.81 -1.84
C THR A 830 -8.48 25.04 -1.53
N VAL A 831 -7.16 24.93 -1.69
CA VAL A 831 -6.23 26.05 -1.46
C VAL A 831 -6.39 27.15 -2.51
N LEU A 832 -6.63 26.80 -3.77
CA LEU A 832 -6.91 27.79 -4.82
C LEU A 832 -8.25 28.51 -4.61
N GLN A 833 -9.26 27.81 -4.10
CA GLN A 833 -10.57 28.40 -3.79
C GLN A 833 -10.49 29.33 -2.59
N GLN A 834 -9.78 28.96 -1.52
CA GLN A 834 -9.50 29.83 -0.38
C GLN A 834 -8.92 31.18 -0.84
N PHE A 835 -7.98 31.17 -1.79
CA PHE A 835 -7.41 32.42 -2.33
C PHE A 835 -8.41 33.28 -3.13
N VAL A 836 -9.46 32.70 -3.68
CA VAL A 836 -10.60 33.42 -4.29
C VAL A 836 -11.50 34.00 -3.21
N ASP A 837 -11.92 33.18 -2.24
CA ASP A 837 -12.83 33.56 -1.16
C ASP A 837 -12.25 34.69 -0.28
N GLU A 838 -10.94 34.67 -0.03
CA GLU A 838 -10.20 35.70 0.72
C GLU A 838 -9.96 37.01 -0.06
N THR A 839 -10.30 37.07 -1.35
CA THR A 839 -9.98 38.20 -2.24
C THR A 839 -11.24 38.74 -2.94
N PRO A 840 -12.06 39.59 -2.28
CA PRO A 840 -13.32 40.08 -2.83
C PRO A 840 -13.17 40.90 -4.12
N SER A 841 -14.11 40.70 -5.05
CA SER A 841 -14.09 41.29 -6.40
C SER A 841 -14.35 42.81 -6.41
N PRO A 842 -13.57 43.61 -7.16
CA PRO A 842 -13.67 45.07 -7.17
C PRO A 842 -14.79 45.61 -8.09
N VAL A 843 -16.04 45.15 -7.93
CA VAL A 843 -17.19 45.57 -8.77
C VAL A 843 -18.42 45.99 -7.95
N VAL A 844 -18.30 47.06 -7.16
CA VAL A 844 -19.45 47.95 -6.84
C VAL A 844 -19.00 49.41 -6.94
N LYS A 845 -19.11 49.97 -8.15
CA LYS A 845 -18.93 51.42 -8.38
C LYS A 845 -19.82 51.96 -9.51
N ARG A 846 -21.13 51.77 -9.35
CA ARG A 846 -22.18 52.45 -10.14
C ARG A 846 -23.45 52.61 -9.32
N GLU A 847 -23.52 53.69 -8.54
CA GLU A 847 -24.72 54.54 -8.35
C GLU A 847 -24.39 55.69 -7.39
N LEU A 848 -24.28 56.90 -7.95
CA LEU A 848 -24.41 58.23 -7.34
C LEU A 848 -23.82 59.26 -8.32
N GLY A 849 -24.67 60.01 -9.02
CA GLY A 849 -24.20 61.00 -10.02
C GLY A 849 -25.20 61.49 -11.07
N ALA A 850 -26.50 61.56 -10.75
CA ALA A 850 -27.53 61.97 -11.71
C ALA A 850 -28.72 62.76 -11.09
N SER A 851 -28.45 63.62 -10.11
CA SER A 851 -29.38 64.69 -9.71
C SER A 851 -28.58 65.90 -9.20
N GLY A 852 -29.07 67.11 -9.47
CA GLY A 852 -28.38 68.37 -9.17
C GLY A 852 -29.11 69.25 -8.15
N HIS A 853 -28.56 70.45 -7.92
CA HIS A 853 -28.96 71.46 -6.91
C HIS A 853 -28.53 71.12 -5.46
N GLY A 854 -28.32 72.17 -4.65
CA GLY A 854 -27.99 72.05 -3.21
C GLY A 854 -26.70 72.77 -2.80
N ALA A 855 -26.77 74.07 -2.59
CA ALA A 855 -25.58 74.89 -2.26
C ALA A 855 -25.20 74.88 -0.76
N ARG A 856 -23.90 75.11 -0.50
CA ARG A 856 -23.29 75.64 0.76
C ARG A 856 -23.29 74.74 2.03
N SER A 857 -22.08 74.33 2.40
CA SER A 857 -21.40 74.65 3.68
C SER A 857 -22.22 74.79 4.97
N ILE A 858 -21.85 74.02 6.01
CA ILE A 858 -21.64 74.54 7.38
C ILE A 858 -20.67 73.64 8.20
N ARG A 859 -20.17 74.18 9.32
CA ARG A 859 -19.10 73.60 10.17
C ARG A 859 -19.60 72.62 11.24
N SER A 860 -18.69 71.75 11.69
CA SER A 860 -18.44 71.27 13.08
C SER A 860 -19.54 71.27 14.17
N VAL A 861 -19.62 70.17 14.93
CA VAL A 861 -19.62 70.07 16.43
C VAL A 861 -19.69 68.57 16.77
N ARG A 862 -18.71 67.94 17.44
CA ARG A 862 -18.43 67.88 18.90
C ARG A 862 -19.55 67.29 19.78
N SER A 863 -19.38 66.01 20.16
CA SER A 863 -19.62 65.43 21.50
C SER A 863 -20.83 65.83 22.37
N ILE A 864 -21.57 64.84 22.88
CA ILE A 864 -22.09 64.81 24.27
C ILE A 864 -22.28 63.34 24.72
N ASN A 865 -22.48 63.11 26.03
CA ASN A 865 -22.38 61.81 26.71
C ASN A 865 -23.52 61.65 27.76
N MET A 866 -23.64 60.46 28.35
CA MET A 866 -24.32 60.09 29.63
C MET A 866 -25.81 59.66 29.68
N LYS A 867 -26.01 58.53 30.40
CA LYS A 867 -27.01 58.23 31.48
C LYS A 867 -28.42 57.64 31.21
N SER A 868 -28.48 56.30 31.30
CA SER A 868 -29.19 55.48 32.33
C SER A 868 -30.72 55.55 32.62
N SER A 869 -31.41 54.44 32.29
CA SER A 869 -32.37 53.66 33.14
C SER A 869 -33.74 54.27 33.54
N PRO A 870 -34.75 53.52 34.10
CA PRO A 870 -34.83 52.08 34.46
C PRO A 870 -36.17 51.33 34.07
N GLU A 871 -36.32 50.07 34.54
CA GLU A 871 -37.57 49.24 34.72
C GLU A 871 -38.37 48.79 33.47
N GLU A 872 -39.14 47.68 33.42
CA GLU A 872 -39.54 46.60 34.38
C GLU A 872 -39.09 45.20 33.84
N GLY A 873 -38.84 44.14 34.64
CA GLY A 873 -39.79 43.03 34.96
C GLY A 873 -39.60 41.78 34.04
N THR A 874 -40.20 40.57 34.21
CA THR A 874 -40.42 39.60 35.34
C THR A 874 -41.00 38.29 34.71
N ALA A 875 -40.85 37.02 35.14
CA ALA A 875 -40.03 36.27 36.12
C ALA A 875 -39.99 34.74 35.75
N LEU A 876 -39.52 33.83 36.63
CA LEU A 876 -39.55 32.34 36.52
C LEU A 876 -40.21 31.69 37.77
N PRO A 877 -40.54 30.38 37.79
CA PRO A 877 -39.69 29.40 38.51
C PRO A 877 -39.72 27.93 38.00
N GLY A 878 -38.88 27.06 38.61
CA GLY A 878 -39.00 25.57 38.58
C GLY A 878 -39.95 25.05 39.70
N VAL A 879 -39.83 23.84 40.29
CA VAL A 879 -38.78 22.80 40.40
C VAL A 879 -39.44 21.48 40.89
N ALA A 880 -38.90 20.28 40.61
CA ALA A 880 -39.11 19.09 41.46
C ALA A 880 -38.01 17.99 41.31
N LEU A 881 -37.57 17.41 42.43
CA LEU A 881 -36.85 16.12 42.52
C LEU A 881 -37.76 15.09 43.22
N GLN A 882 -37.52 13.79 43.00
CA GLN A 882 -37.75 12.77 44.03
C GLN A 882 -36.63 11.73 44.08
N ARG A 883 -36.38 11.22 45.30
CA ARG A 883 -35.51 10.07 45.59
C ARG A 883 -36.37 8.81 45.77
N ARG A 884 -35.80 7.63 45.48
CA ARG A 884 -36.08 6.39 46.22
C ARG A 884 -34.79 5.60 46.44
N THR A 885 -34.81 4.72 47.45
CA THR A 885 -33.68 3.92 47.93
C THR A 885 -34.12 2.47 48.19
N SER A 886 -33.13 1.58 48.33
CA SER A 886 -33.18 0.25 48.97
C SER A 886 -34.18 -0.80 48.45
N ALA A 887 -33.64 -1.85 47.84
CA ALA A 887 -33.74 -3.22 48.39
C ALA A 887 -32.68 -4.14 47.76
N THR A 888 -31.97 -4.92 48.59
CA THR A 888 -31.28 -6.16 48.16
C THR A 888 -32.24 -7.35 48.31
N PRO A 889 -31.96 -8.47 47.62
CA PRO A 889 -31.49 -9.63 48.39
C PRO A 889 -30.26 -10.31 47.79
N SER A 890 -29.64 -11.18 48.59
CA SER A 890 -28.47 -11.98 48.26
C SER A 890 -28.83 -13.43 47.89
N VAL A 891 -28.07 -14.05 46.98
CA VAL A 891 -27.78 -15.49 47.03
C VAL A 891 -26.32 -15.74 46.66
N ALA A 892 -25.71 -16.75 47.29
CA ALA A 892 -24.47 -17.41 46.85
C ALA A 892 -24.68 -18.04 45.43
N GLY A 893 -23.67 -18.48 44.68
CA GLY A 893 -22.32 -18.93 45.04
C GLY A 893 -22.28 -20.46 45.18
N ILE A 894 -21.30 -21.08 44.50
CA ILE A 894 -20.88 -22.50 44.42
C ILE A 894 -20.59 -22.86 42.94
N LYS A 895 -19.48 -23.59 42.78
CA LYS A 895 -18.98 -24.49 41.72
C LYS A 895 -19.98 -24.98 40.64
N GLU A 896 -19.56 -25.40 39.45
CA GLU A 896 -18.23 -25.91 39.02
C GLU A 896 -17.63 -25.15 37.83
#